data_AF-A0A0M8MN70-F1
#
_entry.id   AF-A0A0M8MN70-F1
#
_cell.length_a   1.000
_cell.length_b   1.000
_cell.length_c   1.000
_cell.angle_alpha   90.00
_cell.angle_beta   90.00
_cell.angle_gamma   90.00
#
_symmetry.space_group_name_H-M   'P 1'
#
loop_
_entity.id
_entity.type
_entity.pdbx_description
1 polymer ?
#
loop_
_entity_poly.entity_id
_entity_poly.type
_entity_poly.pdbx_seq_one_letter_code
_entity_poly.pdbx_strand_id
1 'polypeptide(L)'
;MSTPADVRDALAVLDAASTMRATRHSALQARAASEWEALPNTLDRHVTPDTQQAAAHVDVLSQRLTPTARLAQDLYTDMNTLHEERARIETSMHWCAQTLQLRTSLQALARALEQQDWAASVQHCTAASAVDPEILQSQFAAMIVPSTMWPQAPPQTLDQLRTTLLAKIAQHFEHYTKERDEENATVFLGYFADMHAQQEGLAAYRRFACSFLESQADDLRRRMASPPSSPLFFAMVWASLWEQLAVFINQHQPIVDRLLHVPGEANFATSVLPGLSDVWTQIASDIVQAWRVHHHMDEQLSMIADTRTPVLESIRASPFTPGRIFGQKEKRGGSAAPSAAQSRASSPALHDTQHLDAILTELANMSSQWALFGQFLRRAMGLDAFAQVTSDVQTMMQNLLTSVFVPLQTYSLQMGVQKVHHLDTPDTSVHPYASSLPDDMFFALRAVLTRAFSTSDLRAVETIVQMALRMTEQDYLDIVVLRMDACRRALNVTRLVDGPRRIAAAREVRATMAVYVNALDTSAMYAERIQADLSENAFLEQYYDAEWEDGIFALTSAFALAGQLGTLAPKLRSALHFEIKELFAALIEPRLQTLVTDVFRDMRYDLNEKAYSDAEESDTVPTRLRHGWDTFMHGYRDQLSEANYTMLFSLAVDAIVHPWEKALQSLQFTDLGALRLDKDLRGVQAMLVEQLPWGVRDRFLRLMQTSYVLNMDEDDVRYACTDLQMETSDAYEEGLAAGVSWKLTATEVQEIRSRRISIA
;
A
#
# COMPACT_ATOMS: atom_id res chain seq x y z
N MET A 1 -30.05 -50.75 -121.53
CA MET A 1 -30.80 -50.20 -120.41
C MET A 1 -31.54 -48.97 -120.92
N SER A 2 -32.09 -49.09 -122.13
CA SER A 2 -33.41 -49.72 -122.23
C SER A 2 -33.50 -51.13 -122.82
N THR A 3 -32.40 -51.74 -123.26
CA THR A 3 -32.40 -53.17 -123.64
C THR A 3 -31.14 -53.87 -123.13
N PRO A 4 -30.91 -55.16 -123.36
CA PRO A 4 -29.56 -55.74 -123.32
C PRO A 4 -28.46 -54.86 -123.96
N ALA A 5 -28.81 -53.97 -124.90
CA ALA A 5 -28.07 -52.73 -125.15
C ALA A 5 -28.23 -51.75 -123.96
N ASP A 6 -27.54 -52.03 -122.86
CA ASP A 6 -26.67 -51.07 -122.15
C ASP A 6 -25.87 -51.86 -121.11
N VAL A 7 -26.25 -53.10 -120.78
CA VAL A 7 -25.42 -53.94 -119.92
C VAL A 7 -24.11 -54.27 -120.65
N ARG A 8 -24.19 -54.54 -121.97
CA ARG A 8 -22.98 -54.70 -122.79
C ARG A 8 -22.21 -53.39 -122.97
N ASP A 9 -22.90 -52.26 -123.12
CA ASP A 9 -22.21 -50.95 -123.18
C ASP A 9 -21.57 -50.59 -121.84
N ALA A 10 -22.21 -50.90 -120.71
CA ALA A 10 -21.65 -50.71 -119.39
C ALA A 10 -20.42 -51.59 -119.16
N LEU A 11 -20.42 -52.84 -119.65
CA LEU A 11 -19.26 -53.74 -119.58
C LEU A 11 -18.10 -53.26 -120.48
N ALA A 12 -18.39 -52.77 -121.68
CA ALA A 12 -17.40 -52.15 -122.54
C ALA A 12 -16.80 -50.87 -121.91
N VAL A 13 -17.64 -50.05 -121.27
CA VAL A 13 -17.20 -48.88 -120.50
C VAL A 13 -16.33 -49.30 -119.30
N LEU A 14 -16.65 -50.40 -118.63
CA LEU A 14 -15.89 -50.88 -117.47
C LEU A 14 -14.53 -51.47 -117.87
N ASP A 15 -14.44 -52.21 -118.97
CA ASP A 15 -13.19 -52.81 -119.42
C ASP A 15 -12.26 -51.78 -120.10
N ALA A 16 -12.84 -50.78 -120.78
CA ALA A 16 -12.10 -49.59 -121.19
C ALA A 16 -11.58 -48.81 -119.96
N ALA A 17 -12.36 -48.72 -118.89
CA ALA A 17 -11.90 -48.12 -117.64
C ALA A 17 -10.83 -48.96 -116.92
N SER A 18 -10.89 -50.30 -116.99
CA SER A 18 -9.91 -51.22 -116.38
C SER A 18 -8.54 -51.10 -117.06
N THR A 19 -8.52 -51.09 -118.39
CA THR A 19 -7.32 -50.89 -119.22
C THR A 19 -6.76 -49.47 -119.08
N MET A 20 -7.61 -48.43 -118.99
CA MET A 20 -7.18 -47.07 -118.64
C MET A 20 -6.51 -46.99 -117.26
N ARG A 21 -7.00 -47.75 -116.26
CA ARG A 21 -6.37 -47.77 -114.93
C ARG A 21 -5.03 -48.49 -114.95
N ALA A 22 -4.91 -49.63 -115.63
CA ALA A 22 -3.66 -50.37 -115.71
C ALA A 22 -2.54 -49.58 -116.43
N THR A 23 -2.88 -48.93 -117.54
CA THR A 23 -1.96 -48.04 -118.27
C THR A 23 -1.61 -46.79 -117.45
N ARG A 24 -2.56 -46.21 -116.72
CA ARG A 24 -2.29 -45.11 -115.78
C ARG A 24 -1.37 -45.56 -114.64
N HIS A 25 -1.52 -46.78 -114.13
CA HIS A 25 -0.68 -47.30 -113.05
C HIS A 25 0.76 -47.54 -113.50
N SER A 26 0.98 -48.13 -114.69
CA SER A 26 2.34 -48.31 -115.21
C SER A 26 3.00 -46.97 -115.57
N ALA A 27 2.24 -46.01 -116.10
CA ALA A 27 2.73 -44.66 -116.36
C ALA A 27 3.12 -43.92 -115.07
N LEU A 28 2.35 -44.08 -113.99
CA LEU A 28 2.69 -43.51 -112.68
C LEU A 28 3.94 -44.16 -112.08
N GLN A 29 4.13 -45.47 -112.21
CA GLN A 29 5.35 -46.15 -111.75
C GLN A 29 6.59 -45.71 -112.54
N ALA A 30 6.49 -45.62 -113.88
CA ALA A 30 7.58 -45.12 -114.70
C ALA A 30 7.93 -43.66 -114.37
N ARG A 31 6.91 -42.82 -114.14
CA ARG A 31 7.10 -41.43 -113.70
C ARG A 31 7.78 -41.35 -112.33
N ALA A 32 7.34 -42.15 -111.36
CA ALA A 32 7.97 -42.21 -110.04
C ALA A 32 9.43 -42.64 -110.10
N ALA A 33 9.79 -43.62 -110.95
CA ALA A 33 11.18 -44.03 -111.16
C ALA A 33 12.02 -42.90 -111.78
N SER A 34 11.50 -42.22 -112.80
CA SER A 34 12.21 -41.08 -113.43
C SER A 34 12.38 -39.88 -112.49
N GLU A 35 11.38 -39.61 -111.64
CA GLU A 35 11.47 -38.55 -110.63
C GLU A 35 12.47 -38.92 -109.53
N TRP A 36 12.60 -40.20 -109.17
CA TRP A 36 13.60 -40.68 -108.21
C TRP A 36 15.04 -40.58 -108.75
N GLU A 37 15.29 -40.98 -110.00
CA GLU A 37 16.61 -40.83 -110.63
C GLU A 37 16.99 -39.36 -110.84
N ALA A 38 16.01 -38.47 -111.04
CA ALA A 38 16.24 -37.02 -111.20
C ALA A 38 16.39 -36.25 -109.86
N LEU A 39 16.08 -36.87 -108.72
CA LEU A 39 16.05 -36.21 -107.41
C LEU A 39 17.42 -35.65 -106.96
N PRO A 40 18.57 -36.36 -107.13
CA PRO A 40 19.88 -35.81 -106.79
C PRO A 40 20.22 -34.55 -107.59
N ASN A 41 19.92 -34.55 -108.90
CA ASN A 41 20.20 -33.41 -109.78
C ASN A 41 19.28 -32.21 -109.51
N THR A 42 18.06 -32.43 -109.04
CA THR A 42 17.13 -31.33 -108.71
C THR A 42 17.44 -30.71 -107.35
N LEU A 43 17.86 -31.50 -106.36
CA LEU A 43 18.41 -31.01 -105.09
C LEU A 43 19.66 -30.13 -105.32
N ASP A 44 20.56 -30.55 -106.21
CA ASP A 44 21.77 -29.80 -106.57
C ASP A 44 21.52 -28.55 -107.43
N ARG A 45 20.37 -28.46 -108.13
CA ARG A 45 20.04 -27.28 -108.96
C ARG A 45 19.21 -26.23 -108.27
N HIS A 46 18.42 -26.60 -107.26
CA HIS A 46 17.41 -25.69 -106.69
C HIS A 46 17.57 -25.45 -105.20
N VAL A 47 18.12 -26.40 -104.42
CA VAL A 47 18.18 -26.28 -102.95
C VAL A 47 19.57 -25.85 -102.47
N THR A 48 20.63 -26.36 -103.07
CA THR A 48 22.01 -25.94 -102.79
C THR A 48 22.31 -24.47 -103.11
N PRO A 49 21.88 -23.86 -104.24
CA PRO A 49 22.21 -22.45 -104.49
C PRO A 49 21.47 -21.47 -103.55
N ASP A 50 20.22 -21.73 -103.19
CA ASP A 50 19.46 -20.86 -102.30
C ASP A 50 19.97 -20.94 -100.84
N THR A 51 20.35 -22.15 -100.39
CA THR A 51 20.99 -22.31 -99.08
C THR A 51 22.41 -21.73 -99.06
N GLN A 52 23.17 -21.83 -100.17
CA GLN A 52 24.45 -21.14 -100.31
C GLN A 52 24.31 -19.62 -100.40
N GLN A 53 23.27 -19.08 -101.04
CA GLN A 53 22.99 -17.64 -101.05
C GLN A 53 22.58 -17.12 -99.68
N ALA A 54 21.73 -17.86 -98.95
CA ALA A 54 21.38 -17.51 -97.57
C ALA A 54 22.60 -17.58 -96.64
N ALA A 55 23.42 -18.63 -96.76
CA ALA A 55 24.69 -18.73 -96.04
C ALA A 55 25.65 -17.59 -96.42
N ALA A 56 25.75 -17.22 -97.70
CA ALA A 56 26.55 -16.09 -98.16
C ALA A 56 26.01 -14.74 -97.64
N HIS A 57 24.69 -14.54 -97.57
CA HIS A 57 24.09 -13.34 -96.98
C HIS A 57 24.32 -13.26 -95.46
N VAL A 58 24.22 -14.39 -94.75
CA VAL A 58 24.56 -14.48 -93.33
C VAL A 58 26.05 -14.25 -93.12
N ASP A 59 26.92 -14.76 -93.99
CA ASP A 59 28.36 -14.49 -93.95
C ASP A 59 28.69 -13.04 -94.26
N VAL A 60 27.99 -12.40 -95.20
CA VAL A 60 28.18 -10.95 -95.46
C VAL A 60 27.66 -10.11 -94.30
N LEU A 61 26.53 -10.48 -93.68
CA LEU A 61 26.01 -9.82 -92.49
C LEU A 61 26.92 -10.06 -91.28
N SER A 62 27.45 -11.26 -91.08
CA SER A 62 28.41 -11.57 -90.03
C SER A 62 29.72 -10.82 -90.27
N GLN A 63 30.22 -10.76 -91.51
CA GLN A 63 31.40 -9.99 -91.89
C GLN A 63 31.20 -8.48 -91.73
N ARG A 64 29.97 -7.96 -91.79
CA ARG A 64 29.69 -6.54 -91.52
C ARG A 64 29.42 -6.25 -90.04
N LEU A 65 28.66 -7.11 -89.35
CA LEU A 65 28.30 -6.92 -87.95
C LEU A 65 29.43 -7.30 -87.01
N THR A 66 30.29 -8.26 -87.35
CA THR A 66 31.45 -8.63 -86.52
C THR A 66 32.42 -7.47 -86.33
N PRO A 67 32.86 -6.73 -87.36
CA PRO A 67 33.71 -5.57 -87.15
C PRO A 67 32.98 -4.42 -86.44
N THR A 68 31.67 -4.23 -86.63
CA THR A 68 30.90 -3.22 -85.87
C THR A 68 30.72 -3.62 -84.39
N ALA A 69 30.49 -4.90 -84.11
CA ALA A 69 30.39 -5.45 -82.77
C ALA A 69 31.75 -5.47 -82.07
N ARG A 70 32.84 -5.78 -82.80
CA ARG A 70 34.22 -5.63 -82.31
C ARG A 70 34.53 -4.17 -82.00
N LEU A 71 34.25 -3.23 -82.92
CA LEU A 71 34.41 -1.80 -82.66
C LEU A 71 33.58 -1.32 -81.46
N ALA A 72 32.34 -1.80 -81.29
CA ALA A 72 31.51 -1.46 -80.14
C ALA A 72 32.05 -2.08 -78.84
N GLN A 73 32.58 -3.31 -78.89
CA GLN A 73 33.22 -3.98 -77.76
C GLN A 73 34.52 -3.25 -77.38
N ASP A 74 35.36 -2.91 -78.36
CA ASP A 74 36.61 -2.18 -78.20
C ASP A 74 36.35 -0.77 -77.63
N LEU A 75 35.35 -0.06 -78.16
CA LEU A 75 34.91 1.23 -77.61
C LEU A 75 34.34 1.10 -76.20
N TYR A 76 33.60 0.04 -75.89
CA TYR A 76 33.10 -0.21 -74.54
C TYR A 76 34.25 -0.52 -73.58
N THR A 77 35.24 -1.31 -73.99
CA THR A 77 36.42 -1.59 -73.16
C THR A 77 37.27 -0.34 -72.97
N ASP A 78 37.49 0.46 -74.02
CA ASP A 78 38.24 1.72 -73.94
C ASP A 78 37.51 2.76 -73.08
N MET A 79 36.18 2.83 -73.18
CA MET A 79 35.37 3.71 -72.34
C MET A 79 35.38 3.24 -70.89
N ASN A 80 35.35 1.92 -70.64
CA ASN A 80 35.39 1.37 -69.30
C ASN A 80 36.78 1.53 -68.65
N THR A 81 37.87 1.34 -69.40
CA THR A 81 39.22 1.63 -68.91
C THR A 81 39.38 3.12 -68.60
N LEU A 82 38.86 4.01 -69.44
CA LEU A 82 38.90 5.46 -69.20
C LEU A 82 38.02 5.87 -68.00
N HIS A 83 36.86 5.24 -67.80
CA HIS A 83 36.05 5.42 -66.59
C HIS A 83 36.75 4.91 -65.33
N GLU A 84 37.42 3.76 -65.39
CA GLU A 84 38.23 3.25 -64.29
C GLU A 84 39.42 4.16 -63.99
N GLU A 85 40.13 4.64 -65.00
CA GLU A 85 41.23 5.60 -64.85
C GLU A 85 40.73 6.90 -64.22
N ARG A 86 39.61 7.44 -64.71
CA ARG A 86 38.98 8.62 -64.12
C ARG A 86 38.56 8.38 -62.67
N ALA A 87 37.95 7.25 -62.35
CA ALA A 87 37.54 6.91 -60.99
C ALA A 87 38.77 6.76 -60.05
N ARG A 88 39.88 6.20 -60.54
CA ARG A 88 41.15 6.12 -59.80
C ARG A 88 41.77 7.49 -59.57
N ILE A 89 41.67 8.40 -60.55
CA ILE A 89 42.14 9.79 -60.40
C ILE A 89 41.28 10.55 -59.40
N GLU A 90 39.95 10.42 -59.48
CA GLU A 90 39.01 11.08 -58.55
C GLU A 90 39.22 10.58 -57.11
N THR A 91 39.38 9.27 -56.89
CA THR A 91 39.71 8.71 -55.56
C THR A 91 41.09 9.15 -55.06
N SER A 92 42.11 9.17 -55.93
CA SER A 92 43.46 9.65 -55.57
C SER A 92 43.47 11.14 -55.24
N MET A 93 42.70 11.96 -55.97
CA MET A 93 42.55 13.38 -55.70
C MET A 93 41.83 13.62 -54.36
N HIS A 94 40.79 12.83 -54.06
CA HIS A 94 40.11 12.85 -52.76
C HIS A 94 41.06 12.51 -51.61
N TRP A 95 41.84 11.44 -51.75
CA TRP A 95 42.87 11.03 -50.78
C TRP A 95 43.93 12.11 -50.56
N CYS A 96 44.43 12.75 -51.63
CA CYS A 96 45.37 13.87 -51.55
C CYS A 96 44.74 15.10 -50.86
N ALA A 97 43.48 15.41 -51.13
CA ALA A 97 42.77 16.52 -50.52
C ALA A 97 42.57 16.30 -49.01
N GLN A 98 42.14 15.11 -48.61
CA GLN A 98 41.93 14.75 -47.19
C GLN A 98 43.25 14.65 -46.41
N THR A 99 44.34 14.16 -47.03
CA THR A 99 45.67 14.15 -46.39
C THR A 99 46.27 15.55 -46.25
N LEU A 100 46.03 16.45 -47.21
CA LEU A 100 46.39 17.86 -47.09
C LEU A 100 45.55 18.54 -45.99
N GLN A 101 44.25 18.25 -45.93
CA GLN A 101 43.37 18.73 -44.86
C GLN A 101 43.85 18.24 -43.49
N LEU A 102 44.19 16.96 -43.36
CA LEU A 102 44.75 16.39 -42.12
C LEU A 102 46.07 17.07 -41.71
N ARG A 103 46.97 17.30 -42.66
CA ARG A 103 48.24 17.99 -42.39
C ARG A 103 48.02 19.44 -41.94
N THR A 104 47.14 20.16 -42.63
CA THR A 104 46.85 21.56 -42.32
C THR A 104 46.12 21.70 -40.98
N SER A 105 45.16 20.81 -40.68
CA SER A 105 44.45 20.80 -39.40
C SER A 105 45.36 20.44 -38.23
N LEU A 106 46.27 19.46 -38.37
CA LEU A 106 47.25 19.12 -37.33
C LEU A 106 48.26 20.25 -37.07
N GLN A 107 48.74 20.92 -38.13
CA GLN A 107 49.63 22.07 -37.97
C GLN A 107 48.92 23.28 -37.36
N ALA A 108 47.66 23.52 -37.73
CA ALA A 108 46.84 24.58 -37.16
C ALA A 108 46.51 24.30 -35.68
N LEU A 109 46.18 23.04 -35.36
CA LEU A 109 45.93 22.58 -33.98
C LEU A 109 47.15 22.82 -33.09
N ALA A 110 48.34 22.40 -33.53
CA ALA A 110 49.56 22.61 -32.76
C ALA A 110 49.84 24.10 -32.51
N ARG A 111 49.63 24.97 -33.51
CA ARG A 111 49.79 26.42 -33.36
C ARG A 111 48.74 27.04 -32.44
N ALA A 112 47.47 26.64 -32.56
CA ALA A 112 46.40 27.15 -31.72
C ALA A 112 46.61 26.77 -30.24
N LEU A 113 47.11 25.55 -29.98
CA LEU A 113 47.54 25.09 -28.66
C LEU A 113 48.68 25.94 -28.08
N GLU A 114 49.69 26.28 -28.89
CA GLU A 114 50.78 27.17 -28.46
C GLU A 114 50.29 28.59 -28.13
N GLN A 115 49.27 29.08 -28.85
CA GLN A 115 48.67 30.40 -28.67
C GLN A 115 47.61 30.46 -27.57
N GLN A 116 47.26 29.31 -26.96
CA GLN A 116 46.17 29.18 -25.98
C GLN A 116 44.79 29.62 -26.53
N ASP A 117 44.57 29.51 -27.84
CA ASP A 117 43.26 29.73 -28.46
C ASP A 117 42.46 28.43 -28.43
N TRP A 118 41.65 28.26 -27.39
CA TRP A 118 40.90 27.02 -27.13
C TRP A 118 39.80 26.77 -28.17
N ALA A 119 39.11 27.83 -28.61
CA ALA A 119 38.03 27.70 -29.58
C ALA A 119 38.56 27.25 -30.95
N ALA A 120 39.65 27.86 -31.42
CA ALA A 120 40.31 27.44 -32.65
C ALA A 120 40.91 26.02 -32.53
N SER A 121 41.46 25.67 -31.36
CA SER A 121 42.00 24.34 -31.10
C SER A 121 40.92 23.25 -31.20
N VAL A 122 39.73 23.47 -30.64
CA VAL A 122 38.60 22.53 -30.73
C VAL A 122 38.13 22.36 -32.18
N GLN A 123 37.99 23.46 -32.93
CA GLN A 123 37.61 23.42 -34.35
C GLN A 123 38.62 22.67 -35.22
N HIS A 124 39.92 22.87 -34.99
CA HIS A 124 40.95 22.16 -35.75
C HIS A 124 41.08 20.69 -35.34
N CYS A 125 40.84 20.35 -34.07
CA CYS A 125 40.81 18.98 -33.59
C CYS A 125 39.64 18.19 -34.20
N THR A 126 38.44 18.76 -34.19
CA THR A 126 37.24 18.15 -34.81
C THR A 126 37.40 17.97 -36.32
N ALA A 127 37.95 18.96 -37.01
CA ALA A 127 38.26 18.87 -38.44
C ALA A 127 39.33 17.80 -38.75
N ALA A 128 40.27 17.55 -37.83
CA ALA A 128 41.27 16.49 -37.99
C ALA A 128 40.67 15.10 -37.72
N SER A 129 39.77 14.96 -36.75
CA SER A 129 39.08 13.70 -36.44
C SER A 129 37.99 13.33 -37.44
N ALA A 130 37.47 14.28 -38.22
CA ALA A 130 36.47 14.04 -39.26
C ALA A 130 37.05 13.42 -40.56
N VAL A 131 38.37 13.33 -40.67
CA VAL A 131 39.04 12.68 -41.82
C VAL A 131 38.85 11.16 -41.74
N ASP A 132 38.65 10.50 -42.88
CA ASP A 132 38.38 9.07 -42.92
C ASP A 132 39.48 8.23 -42.22
N PRO A 133 39.09 7.23 -41.41
CA PRO A 133 40.03 6.44 -40.61
C PRO A 133 40.98 5.61 -41.49
N GLU A 134 40.55 5.19 -42.68
CA GLU A 134 41.39 4.49 -43.66
C GLU A 134 42.56 5.34 -44.15
N ILE A 135 42.36 6.66 -44.23
CA ILE A 135 43.35 7.62 -44.70
C ILE A 135 44.28 8.04 -43.56
N LEU A 136 43.72 8.24 -42.35
CA LEU A 136 44.47 8.46 -41.12
C LEU A 136 45.50 7.36 -40.86
N GLN A 137 45.16 6.09 -41.13
CA GLN A 137 46.04 4.94 -40.93
C GLN A 137 46.87 4.57 -42.17
N SER A 138 46.71 5.30 -43.28
CA SER A 138 47.39 4.96 -44.53
C SER A 138 48.90 5.18 -44.48
N GLN A 139 49.65 4.35 -45.20
CA GLN A 139 51.10 4.50 -45.36
C GLN A 139 51.48 5.83 -46.04
N PHE A 140 50.60 6.37 -46.88
CA PHE A 140 50.80 7.64 -47.58
C PHE A 140 50.71 8.83 -46.62
N ALA A 141 49.70 8.86 -45.73
CA ALA A 141 49.61 9.87 -44.68
C ALA A 141 50.81 9.79 -43.73
N ALA A 142 51.25 8.59 -43.37
CA ALA A 142 52.43 8.37 -42.53
C ALA A 142 53.74 8.89 -43.13
N MET A 143 53.81 9.12 -44.44
CA MET A 143 55.01 9.64 -45.12
C MET A 143 54.97 11.16 -45.34
N ILE A 144 53.79 11.75 -45.57
CA ILE A 144 53.65 13.15 -46.03
C ILE A 144 53.31 14.13 -44.90
N VAL A 145 52.63 13.64 -43.87
CA VAL A 145 52.09 14.46 -42.78
C VAL A 145 53.11 14.71 -41.65
N PRO A 146 54.01 13.77 -41.27
CA PRO A 146 55.01 14.03 -40.23
C PRO A 146 55.88 15.24 -40.58
N SER A 147 56.17 16.06 -39.57
CA SER A 147 56.96 17.29 -39.72
C SER A 147 58.18 17.23 -38.82
N THR A 148 59.15 18.11 -39.02
CA THR A 148 60.37 18.19 -38.17
C THR A 148 60.05 18.37 -36.68
N MET A 149 58.89 18.95 -36.36
CA MET A 149 58.40 19.18 -35.00
C MET A 149 57.62 17.97 -34.45
N TRP A 150 57.05 17.12 -35.31
CA TRP A 150 56.21 15.98 -34.94
C TRP A 150 56.55 14.77 -35.85
N PRO A 151 57.55 13.96 -35.46
CA PRO A 151 58.07 12.88 -36.30
C PRO A 151 57.23 11.60 -36.28
N GLN A 152 56.22 11.54 -35.41
CA GLN A 152 55.39 10.35 -35.23
C GLN A 152 54.32 10.24 -36.32
N ALA A 153 53.69 9.07 -36.39
CA ALA A 153 52.61 8.85 -37.34
C ALA A 153 51.42 9.79 -37.05
N PRO A 154 50.63 10.18 -38.07
CA PRO A 154 49.47 11.04 -37.91
C PRO A 154 48.48 10.63 -36.82
N PRO A 155 48.10 9.34 -36.65
CA PRO A 155 47.15 8.96 -35.61
C PRO A 155 47.74 9.15 -34.20
N GLN A 156 49.03 8.87 -34.01
CA GLN A 156 49.70 9.07 -32.71
C GLN A 156 49.84 10.56 -32.38
N THR A 157 50.11 11.38 -33.39
CA THR A 157 50.24 12.84 -33.22
C THR A 157 48.88 13.46 -32.90
N LEU A 158 47.81 13.04 -33.58
CA LEU A 158 46.45 13.48 -33.29
C LEU A 158 46.03 13.10 -31.87
N ASP A 159 46.30 11.86 -31.46
CA ASP A 159 45.97 11.36 -30.12
C ASP A 159 46.74 12.12 -29.02
N GLN A 160 48.03 12.39 -29.22
CA GLN A 160 48.84 13.20 -28.30
C GLN A 160 48.35 14.65 -28.17
N LEU A 161 48.02 15.30 -29.29
CA LEU A 161 47.51 16.66 -29.28
C LEU A 161 46.10 16.72 -28.67
N ARG A 162 45.25 15.75 -28.98
CA ARG A 162 43.89 15.62 -28.42
C ARG A 162 43.92 15.41 -26.91
N THR A 163 44.73 14.46 -26.42
CA THR A 163 44.88 14.20 -24.98
C THR A 163 45.44 15.41 -24.24
N THR A 164 46.41 16.12 -24.83
CA THR A 164 46.95 17.37 -24.25
C THR A 164 45.90 18.48 -24.20
N LEU A 165 45.11 18.65 -25.27
CA LEU A 165 44.02 19.62 -25.33
C LEU A 165 42.94 19.32 -24.28
N LEU A 166 42.50 18.06 -24.19
CA LEU A 166 41.48 17.64 -23.20
C LEU A 166 41.97 17.85 -21.76
N ALA A 167 43.22 17.52 -21.46
CA ALA A 167 43.82 17.77 -20.16
C ALA A 167 43.85 19.27 -19.81
N LYS A 168 44.14 20.14 -20.80
CA LYS A 168 44.15 21.59 -20.62
C LYS A 168 42.74 22.16 -20.46
N ILE A 169 41.77 21.72 -21.25
CA ILE A 169 40.36 22.11 -21.11
C ILE A 169 39.84 21.71 -19.73
N ALA A 170 40.12 20.49 -19.26
CA ALA A 170 39.76 20.04 -17.91
C ALA A 170 40.40 20.92 -16.83
N GLN A 171 41.69 21.26 -16.96
CA GLN A 171 42.39 22.14 -16.01
C GLN A 171 41.77 23.55 -15.97
N HIS A 172 41.42 24.11 -17.12
CA HIS A 172 40.77 25.43 -17.19
C HIS A 172 39.33 25.39 -16.69
N PHE A 173 38.58 24.33 -16.96
CA PHE A 173 37.25 24.12 -16.38
C PHE A 173 37.31 24.06 -14.84
N GLU A 174 38.26 23.33 -14.27
CA GLU A 174 38.49 23.31 -12.81
C GLU A 174 38.89 24.69 -12.25
N HIS A 175 39.56 25.52 -13.04
CA HIS A 175 39.96 26.86 -12.63
C HIS A 175 38.75 27.83 -12.61
N TYR A 176 37.98 27.90 -13.69
CA TYR A 176 36.81 28.79 -13.78
C TYR A 176 35.70 28.40 -12.80
N THR A 177 35.53 27.10 -12.54
CA THR A 177 34.59 26.63 -11.51
C THR A 177 35.03 27.04 -10.09
N LYS A 178 36.33 27.10 -9.80
CA LYS A 178 36.84 27.62 -8.52
C LYS A 178 36.67 29.13 -8.38
N GLU A 179 36.83 29.87 -9.48
CA GLU A 179 36.62 31.33 -9.51
C GLU A 179 35.14 31.74 -9.51
N ARG A 180 34.21 30.76 -9.60
CA ARG A 180 32.75 30.96 -9.71
C ARG A 180 32.34 31.71 -10.98
N ASP A 181 33.08 31.51 -12.06
CA ASP A 181 32.74 32.03 -13.38
C ASP A 181 31.89 31.01 -14.15
N GLU A 182 30.58 31.12 -14.03
CA GLU A 182 29.60 30.21 -14.63
C GLU A 182 29.59 30.27 -16.17
N GLU A 183 29.82 31.47 -16.75
CA GLU A 183 29.82 31.66 -18.20
C GLU A 183 31.00 30.94 -18.84
N ASN A 184 32.22 31.17 -18.35
CA ASN A 184 33.38 30.48 -18.89
C ASN A 184 33.38 28.98 -18.56
N ALA A 185 32.92 28.57 -17.38
CA ALA A 185 32.79 27.14 -17.05
C ALA A 185 31.84 26.40 -18.01
N THR A 186 30.71 26.99 -18.39
CA THR A 186 29.78 26.38 -19.35
C THR A 186 30.34 26.31 -20.76
N VAL A 187 31.09 27.33 -21.21
CA VAL A 187 31.79 27.28 -22.51
C VAL A 187 32.83 26.15 -22.54
N PHE A 188 33.65 26.02 -21.49
CA PHE A 188 34.65 24.95 -21.42
C PHE A 188 34.03 23.55 -21.30
N LEU A 189 32.85 23.43 -20.68
CA LEU A 189 32.08 22.19 -20.69
C LEU A 189 31.56 21.87 -22.10
N GLY A 190 31.11 22.88 -22.85
CA GLY A 190 30.66 22.75 -24.24
C GLY A 190 31.75 22.26 -25.18
N TYR A 191 33.02 22.64 -24.96
CA TYR A 191 34.14 22.16 -25.77
C TYR A 191 34.32 20.63 -25.72
N PHE A 192 33.94 19.95 -24.63
CA PHE A 192 33.95 18.48 -24.58
C PHE A 192 32.90 17.86 -25.51
N ALA A 193 31.73 18.50 -25.63
CA ALA A 193 30.66 18.05 -26.53
C ALA A 193 31.09 18.20 -28.00
N ASP A 194 31.67 19.36 -28.33
CA ASP A 194 32.19 19.65 -29.67
C ASP A 194 33.25 18.63 -30.11
N MET A 195 34.12 18.18 -29.18
CA MET A 195 35.17 17.19 -29.45
C MET A 195 34.71 15.72 -29.42
N HIS A 196 33.43 15.46 -29.18
CA HIS A 196 32.89 14.11 -28.93
C HIS A 196 33.67 13.39 -27.83
N ALA A 197 33.92 14.09 -26.72
CA ALA A 197 34.61 13.60 -25.53
C ALA A 197 33.69 13.66 -24.29
N GLN A 198 32.46 13.18 -24.45
CA GLN A 198 31.38 13.30 -23.46
C GLN A 198 31.74 12.62 -22.13
N GLN A 199 32.35 11.43 -22.19
CA GLN A 199 32.74 10.69 -20.98
C GLN A 199 33.80 11.42 -20.14
N GLU A 200 34.75 12.07 -20.80
CA GLU A 200 35.79 12.86 -20.13
C GLU A 200 35.23 14.16 -19.55
N GLY A 201 34.32 14.83 -20.29
CA GLY A 201 33.58 15.99 -19.80
C GLY A 201 32.71 15.67 -18.58
N LEU A 202 32.00 14.55 -18.60
CA LEU A 202 31.22 14.05 -17.46
C LEU A 202 32.12 13.68 -16.27
N ALA A 203 33.31 13.12 -16.51
CA ALA A 203 34.28 12.82 -15.45
C ALA A 203 34.86 14.10 -14.82
N ALA A 204 35.20 15.11 -15.63
CA ALA A 204 35.63 16.41 -15.15
C ALA A 204 34.53 17.11 -14.35
N TYR A 205 33.29 17.05 -14.84
CA TYR A 205 32.13 17.59 -14.14
C TYR A 205 31.85 16.87 -12.82
N ARG A 206 31.92 15.53 -12.79
CA ARG A 206 31.82 14.73 -11.57
C ARG A 206 32.84 15.18 -10.53
N ARG A 207 34.11 15.36 -10.93
CA ARG A 207 35.17 15.82 -10.03
C ARG A 207 34.88 17.20 -9.44
N PHE A 208 34.41 18.14 -10.25
CA PHE A 208 33.96 19.45 -9.78
C PHE A 208 32.81 19.30 -8.77
N ALA A 209 31.76 18.58 -9.13
CA ALA A 209 30.57 18.42 -8.29
C ALA A 209 30.89 17.75 -6.95
N CYS A 210 31.75 16.71 -6.94
CA CYS A 210 32.26 16.10 -5.70
C CYS A 210 33.05 17.12 -4.85
N SER A 211 33.96 17.89 -5.44
CA SER A 211 34.75 18.89 -4.69
C SER A 211 33.89 20.03 -4.12
N PHE A 212 32.83 20.40 -4.83
CA PHE A 212 31.86 21.39 -4.35
C PHE A 212 31.10 20.86 -3.14
N LEU A 213 30.62 19.62 -3.19
CA LEU A 213 29.97 18.98 -2.04
C LEU A 213 30.92 18.78 -0.87
N GLU A 214 32.18 18.42 -1.10
CA GLU A 214 33.20 18.33 -0.04
C GLU A 214 33.40 19.67 0.67
N SER A 215 33.42 20.78 -0.08
CA SER A 215 33.52 22.12 0.53
C SER A 215 32.31 22.46 1.42
N GLN A 216 31.10 22.06 1.00
CA GLN A 216 29.89 22.20 1.82
C GLN A 216 29.92 21.26 3.03
N ALA A 217 30.43 20.04 2.85
CA ALA A 217 30.60 19.06 3.92
C ALA A 217 31.48 19.61 5.04
N ASP A 218 32.57 20.29 4.70
CA ASP A 218 33.49 20.87 5.69
C ASP A 218 32.83 21.98 6.51
N ASP A 219 31.92 22.76 5.91
CA ASP A 219 31.14 23.75 6.62
C ASP A 219 30.09 23.09 7.54
N LEU A 220 29.45 22.01 7.09
CA LEU A 220 28.53 21.22 7.92
C LEU A 220 29.26 20.54 9.09
N ARG A 221 30.42 19.93 8.85
CA ARG A 221 31.28 19.31 9.88
C ARG A 221 31.72 20.32 10.93
N ARG A 222 32.06 21.54 10.53
CA ARG A 222 32.38 22.63 11.46
C ARG A 222 31.19 23.00 12.35
N ARG A 223 29.97 23.02 11.80
CA ARG A 223 28.74 23.25 12.59
C ARG A 223 28.46 22.11 13.57
N MET A 224 28.72 20.87 13.18
CA MET A 224 28.52 19.70 14.04
C MET A 224 29.54 19.59 15.18
N ALA A 225 30.73 20.18 15.04
CA ALA A 225 31.76 20.17 16.09
C ALA A 225 31.35 20.97 17.35
N SER A 226 30.43 21.93 17.23
CA SER A 226 29.87 22.68 18.35
C SER A 226 28.36 22.83 18.17
N PRO A 227 27.58 21.78 18.46
CA PRO A 227 26.14 21.79 18.26
C PRO A 227 25.46 22.73 19.27
N PRO A 228 24.55 23.61 18.83
CA PRO A 228 23.70 24.39 19.72
C PRO A 228 22.72 23.47 20.47
N SER A 229 22.26 23.89 21.66
CA SER A 229 21.34 23.11 22.50
C SER A 229 19.91 22.98 21.96
N SER A 230 19.66 23.21 20.67
CA SER A 230 18.33 23.10 20.07
C SER A 230 17.95 21.63 19.86
N PRO A 231 16.72 21.21 20.22
CA PRO A 231 16.30 19.80 20.23
C PRO A 231 16.16 19.14 18.86
N LEU A 232 16.26 19.90 17.75
CA LEU A 232 16.13 19.42 16.37
C LEU A 232 17.35 19.81 15.51
N PHE A 233 18.50 20.08 16.14
CA PHE A 233 19.68 20.57 15.45
C PHE A 233 20.13 19.66 14.31
N PHE A 234 20.26 18.36 14.57
CA PHE A 234 20.75 17.41 13.59
C PHE A 234 19.70 17.14 12.52
N ALA A 235 18.40 17.19 12.84
CA ALA A 235 17.35 17.17 11.81
C ALA A 235 17.44 18.39 10.88
N MET A 236 17.75 19.58 11.37
CA MET A 236 17.93 20.77 10.52
C MET A 236 19.20 20.66 9.66
N VAL A 237 20.30 20.13 10.20
CA VAL A 237 21.53 19.89 9.44
C VAL A 237 21.30 18.85 8.34
N TRP A 238 20.62 17.75 8.68
CA TRP A 238 20.19 16.70 7.75
C TRP A 238 19.30 17.25 6.64
N ALA A 239 18.29 18.07 6.98
CA ALA A 239 17.44 18.75 6.01
C ALA A 239 18.26 19.59 5.03
N SER A 240 19.18 20.40 5.57
CA SER A 240 19.97 21.32 4.77
C SER A 240 20.85 20.61 3.74
N LEU A 241 21.36 19.42 4.06
CA LEU A 241 22.12 18.60 3.13
C LEU A 241 21.25 18.21 1.92
N TRP A 242 20.06 17.66 2.15
CA TRP A 242 19.20 17.18 1.08
C TRP A 242 18.58 18.32 0.26
N GLU A 243 18.23 19.43 0.90
CA GLU A 243 17.74 20.63 0.21
C GLU A 243 18.80 21.21 -0.72
N GLN A 244 20.05 21.36 -0.23
CA GLN A 244 21.16 21.85 -1.05
C GLN A 244 21.45 20.92 -2.23
N LEU A 245 21.41 19.60 -2.00
CA LEU A 245 21.57 18.60 -3.05
C LEU A 245 20.43 18.64 -4.08
N ALA A 246 19.19 18.76 -3.63
CA ALA A 246 18.03 18.84 -4.53
C ALA A 246 18.10 20.09 -5.42
N VAL A 247 18.45 21.25 -4.85
CA VAL A 247 18.64 22.50 -5.60
C VAL A 247 19.79 22.35 -6.60
N PHE A 248 20.92 21.79 -6.18
CA PHE A 248 22.08 21.57 -7.05
C PHE A 248 21.73 20.65 -8.23
N ILE A 249 21.10 19.51 -7.97
CA ILE A 249 20.70 18.57 -9.02
C ILE A 249 19.72 19.24 -9.99
N ASN A 250 18.70 19.93 -9.49
CA ASN A 250 17.68 20.57 -10.33
C ASN A 250 18.26 21.68 -11.23
N GLN A 251 19.29 22.39 -10.79
CA GLN A 251 19.95 23.43 -11.58
C GLN A 251 20.92 22.86 -12.61
N HIS A 252 21.73 21.87 -12.23
CA HIS A 252 22.85 21.42 -13.04
C HIS A 252 22.53 20.23 -13.95
N GLN A 253 21.58 19.37 -13.57
CA GLN A 253 21.14 18.24 -14.40
C GLN A 253 20.70 18.68 -15.80
N PRO A 254 19.80 19.68 -15.99
CA PRO A 254 19.39 20.08 -17.34
C PRO A 254 20.50 20.73 -18.17
N ILE A 255 21.50 21.34 -17.51
CA ILE A 255 22.65 21.96 -18.20
C ILE A 255 23.59 20.89 -18.73
N VAL A 256 23.95 19.93 -17.87
CA VAL A 256 24.84 18.83 -18.22
C VAL A 256 24.19 17.92 -19.26
N ASP A 257 22.91 17.55 -19.06
CA ASP A 257 22.20 16.73 -20.03
C ASP A 257 22.01 17.48 -21.37
N ARG A 258 21.77 18.80 -21.38
CA ARG A 258 21.69 19.53 -22.66
C ARG A 258 23.01 19.53 -23.44
N LEU A 259 24.13 19.65 -22.76
CA LEU A 259 25.44 19.83 -23.40
C LEU A 259 26.11 18.49 -23.71
N LEU A 260 25.97 17.50 -22.85
CA LEU A 260 26.77 16.26 -22.89
C LEU A 260 25.94 15.00 -23.14
N HIS A 261 24.59 15.06 -23.14
CA HIS A 261 23.77 13.90 -23.43
C HIS A 261 23.79 13.54 -24.92
N VAL A 262 24.16 12.29 -25.22
CA VAL A 262 23.91 11.65 -26.50
C VAL A 262 22.97 10.45 -26.26
N PRO A 263 21.88 10.31 -27.04
CA PRO A 263 20.95 9.20 -26.86
C PRO A 263 21.67 7.85 -27.04
N GLY A 264 21.69 7.04 -25.98
CA GLY A 264 22.38 5.74 -25.92
C GLY A 264 23.70 5.73 -25.13
N GLU A 265 24.21 6.89 -24.69
CA GLU A 265 25.43 7.02 -23.89
C GLU A 265 25.15 7.41 -22.42
N ALA A 266 26.20 7.57 -21.61
CA ALA A 266 26.08 7.92 -20.19
C ALA A 266 25.56 9.35 -19.99
N ASN A 267 24.66 9.53 -19.02
CA ASN A 267 24.05 10.83 -18.69
C ASN A 267 24.54 11.33 -17.33
N PHE A 268 24.06 12.49 -16.90
CA PHE A 268 24.28 12.95 -15.53
C PHE A 268 23.93 11.87 -14.48
N ALA A 269 22.81 11.15 -14.70
CA ALA A 269 22.32 10.08 -13.83
C ALA A 269 23.29 8.90 -13.67
N THR A 270 23.93 8.45 -14.74
CA THR A 270 24.73 7.22 -14.72
C THR A 270 26.20 7.47 -14.44
N SER A 271 26.70 8.67 -14.72
CA SER A 271 28.14 8.99 -14.61
C SER A 271 28.48 9.86 -13.40
N VAL A 272 27.72 10.93 -13.17
CA VAL A 272 27.98 11.94 -12.14
C VAL A 272 27.36 11.53 -10.81
N LEU A 273 26.10 11.08 -10.83
CA LEU A 273 25.31 10.76 -9.64
C LEU A 273 25.99 9.73 -8.71
N PRO A 274 26.59 8.63 -9.21
CA PRO A 274 27.27 7.65 -8.33
C PRO A 274 28.44 8.26 -7.55
N GLY A 275 29.16 9.23 -8.15
CA GLY A 275 30.22 9.94 -7.44
C GLY A 275 29.71 10.89 -6.37
N LEU A 276 28.58 11.54 -6.64
CA LEU A 276 27.92 12.38 -5.65
C LEU A 276 27.37 11.53 -4.49
N SER A 277 26.91 10.30 -4.77
CA SER A 277 26.44 9.43 -3.70
C SER A 277 27.49 8.97 -2.75
N ASP A 278 28.70 8.68 -3.23
CA ASP A 278 29.80 8.31 -2.34
C ASP A 278 30.06 9.44 -1.33
N VAL A 279 30.08 10.69 -1.81
CA VAL A 279 30.34 11.87 -0.99
C VAL A 279 29.18 12.15 -0.03
N TRP A 280 27.93 12.22 -0.50
CA TRP A 280 26.81 12.50 0.40
C TRP A 280 26.54 11.37 1.39
N THR A 281 26.88 10.13 1.04
CA THR A 281 26.71 8.98 1.94
C THR A 281 27.70 9.08 3.09
N GLN A 282 28.94 9.51 2.80
CA GLN A 282 29.90 9.82 3.83
C GLN A 282 29.43 10.96 4.74
N ILE A 283 28.90 12.05 4.17
CA ILE A 283 28.37 13.18 4.97
C ILE A 283 27.19 12.73 5.84
N ALA A 284 26.25 11.96 5.28
CA ALA A 284 25.13 11.40 6.00
C ALA A 284 25.60 10.49 7.16
N SER A 285 26.61 9.66 6.92
CA SER A 285 27.26 8.84 7.94
C SER A 285 27.86 9.68 9.07
N ASP A 286 28.61 10.74 8.71
CA ASP A 286 29.22 11.66 9.67
C ASP A 286 28.15 12.34 10.55
N ILE A 287 27.02 12.78 9.95
CA ILE A 287 25.89 13.39 10.68
C ILE A 287 25.26 12.38 11.66
N VAL A 288 24.97 11.17 11.19
CA VAL A 288 24.35 10.11 12.02
C VAL A 288 25.29 9.70 13.17
N GLN A 289 26.59 9.61 12.91
CA GLN A 289 27.57 9.29 13.95
C GLN A 289 27.68 10.42 14.98
N ALA A 290 27.75 11.67 14.53
CA ALA A 290 27.76 12.83 15.43
C ALA A 290 26.48 12.90 16.28
N TRP A 291 25.33 12.60 15.69
CA TRP A 291 24.05 12.52 16.39
C TRP A 291 24.03 11.42 17.46
N ARG A 292 24.50 10.21 17.13
CA ARG A 292 24.60 9.09 18.08
C ARG A 292 25.46 9.42 19.29
N VAL A 293 26.60 10.08 19.05
CA VAL A 293 27.53 10.50 20.10
C VAL A 293 26.93 11.62 20.95
N HIS A 294 26.30 12.63 20.32
CA HIS A 294 25.71 13.76 21.03
C HIS A 294 24.60 13.35 22.01
N HIS A 295 23.74 12.41 21.62
CA HIS A 295 22.65 11.95 22.48
C HIS A 295 23.00 10.72 23.34
N HIS A 296 24.25 10.25 23.29
CA HIS A 296 24.71 9.06 24.04
C HIS A 296 23.81 7.82 23.80
N MET A 297 23.45 7.57 22.53
CA MET A 297 22.43 6.58 22.18
C MET A 297 22.75 5.16 22.63
N ASP A 298 24.02 4.76 22.59
CA ASP A 298 24.42 3.41 22.99
C ASP A 298 24.23 3.19 24.50
N GLU A 299 24.49 4.21 25.32
CA GLU A 299 24.25 4.18 26.77
C GLU A 299 22.74 4.15 27.07
N GLN A 300 21.96 5.02 26.42
CA GLN A 300 20.50 5.08 26.58
C GLN A 300 19.82 3.75 26.21
N LEU A 301 20.21 3.13 25.09
CA LEU A 301 19.67 1.84 24.66
C LEU A 301 20.04 0.72 25.64
N SER A 302 21.26 0.72 26.20
CA SER A 302 21.66 -0.24 27.22
C SER A 302 20.83 -0.10 28.51
N MET A 303 20.58 1.13 28.95
CA MET A 303 19.75 1.40 30.12
C MET A 303 18.30 0.95 29.93
N ILE A 304 17.75 1.16 28.74
CA ILE A 304 16.39 0.75 28.40
C ILE A 304 16.27 -0.78 28.39
N ALA A 305 17.25 -1.48 27.83
CA ALA A 305 17.26 -2.94 27.82
C ALA A 305 17.26 -3.56 29.23
N ASP A 306 17.91 -2.91 30.19
CA ASP A 306 17.97 -3.37 31.59
C ASP A 306 16.76 -2.93 32.43
N THR A 307 15.93 -2.02 31.92
CA THR A 307 14.80 -1.46 32.68
C THR A 307 13.65 -2.47 32.74
N ARG A 308 13.39 -3.00 33.94
CA ARG A 308 12.15 -3.73 34.24
C ARG A 308 11.01 -2.76 34.52
N THR A 309 9.77 -3.20 34.32
CA THR A 309 8.54 -2.40 34.50
C THR A 309 7.82 -2.76 35.82
N PRO A 310 8.31 -2.32 36.99
CA PRO A 310 7.78 -2.76 38.29
C PRO A 310 6.37 -2.24 38.58
N VAL A 311 5.93 -1.16 37.91
CA VAL A 311 4.65 -0.51 38.19
C VAL A 311 3.48 -1.40 37.75
N LEU A 312 3.52 -1.94 36.53
CA LEU A 312 2.47 -2.84 36.06
C LEU A 312 2.45 -4.14 36.86
N GLU A 313 3.62 -4.68 37.21
CA GLU A 313 3.73 -5.86 38.08
C GLU A 313 3.13 -5.62 39.47
N SER A 314 3.40 -4.45 40.07
CA SER A 314 2.82 -4.06 41.34
C SER A 314 1.30 -3.93 41.27
N ILE A 315 0.76 -3.35 40.19
CA ILE A 315 -0.68 -3.26 39.96
C ILE A 315 -1.29 -4.64 39.75
N ARG A 316 -0.62 -5.54 39.00
CA ARG A 316 -1.06 -6.92 38.82
C ARG A 316 -1.09 -7.70 40.15
N ALA A 317 -0.14 -7.44 41.06
CA ALA A 317 -0.10 -8.07 42.38
C ALA A 317 -1.18 -7.53 43.34
N SER A 318 -1.50 -6.24 43.28
CA SER A 318 -2.55 -5.60 44.08
C SER A 318 -3.46 -4.72 43.21
N PRO A 319 -4.37 -5.35 42.43
CA PRO A 319 -5.18 -4.64 41.44
C PRO A 319 -6.28 -3.78 42.07
N PHE A 320 -6.75 -4.13 43.27
CA PHE A 320 -7.79 -3.38 43.95
C PHE A 320 -7.43 -3.14 45.43
N THR A 321 -7.62 -1.91 45.88
CA THR A 321 -7.48 -1.52 47.28
C THR A 321 -8.78 -0.84 47.74
N PRO A 322 -9.54 -1.44 48.67
CA PRO A 322 -10.76 -0.83 49.20
C PRO A 322 -10.50 0.57 49.77
N GLY A 323 -11.42 1.50 49.54
CA GLY A 323 -11.37 2.89 49.97
C GLY A 323 -10.59 3.82 49.03
N ARG A 324 -9.92 3.33 47.97
CA ARG A 324 -9.09 4.18 47.09
C ARG A 324 -9.91 5.21 46.30
N ILE A 325 -11.11 4.84 45.86
CA ILE A 325 -11.99 5.73 45.07
C ILE A 325 -12.77 6.71 45.95
N PHE A 326 -13.04 6.36 47.21
CA PHE A 326 -13.78 7.20 48.15
C PHE A 326 -12.87 7.97 49.14
N GLY A 327 -11.56 7.73 49.10
CA GLY A 327 -10.60 8.05 50.17
C GLY A 327 -9.62 9.19 49.89
N GLN A 328 -9.86 10.03 48.89
CA GLN A 328 -9.10 11.28 48.68
C GLN A 328 -9.93 12.51 49.07
N LYS A 329 -10.48 12.50 50.29
CA LYS A 329 -10.64 13.77 51.01
C LYS A 329 -9.36 14.01 51.79
N GLU A 330 -8.68 15.10 51.45
CA GLU A 330 -7.58 15.70 52.20
C GLU A 330 -7.74 15.49 53.70
N LYS A 331 -7.01 14.53 54.28
CA LYS A 331 -6.84 14.47 55.74
C LYS A 331 -5.75 15.46 56.13
N ARG A 332 -6.14 16.74 56.23
CA ARG A 332 -5.58 17.63 57.24
C ARG A 332 -6.11 17.15 58.61
N GLY A 333 -5.20 16.65 59.44
CA GLY A 333 -5.39 16.53 60.89
C GLY A 333 -5.48 15.12 61.48
N GLY A 334 -4.52 14.81 62.37
CA GLY A 334 -4.74 13.93 63.53
C GLY A 334 -4.22 12.49 63.47
N SER A 335 -2.98 12.30 63.92
CA SER A 335 -2.35 11.10 64.51
C SER A 335 -2.95 9.71 64.27
N ALA A 336 -2.21 8.90 63.50
CA ALA A 336 -1.62 7.65 63.97
C ALA A 336 -0.52 7.26 62.96
N ALA A 337 0.73 7.22 63.42
CA ALA A 337 1.89 6.96 62.57
C ALA A 337 1.83 5.58 61.91
N PRO A 338 2.07 5.46 60.59
CA PRO A 338 2.72 4.29 60.02
C PRO A 338 4.24 4.55 59.92
N SER A 339 4.98 3.49 60.15
CA SER A 339 6.45 3.40 60.14
C SER A 339 7.11 4.16 58.99
N ALA A 340 8.10 4.98 59.35
CA ALA A 340 8.95 5.79 58.48
C ALA A 340 9.97 4.95 57.67
N ALA A 341 9.48 3.94 56.94
CA ALA A 341 10.31 3.08 56.08
C ALA A 341 9.89 3.03 54.60
N GLN A 342 8.81 3.73 54.20
CA GLN A 342 8.32 3.71 52.81
C GLN A 342 8.41 5.07 52.09
N SER A 343 8.93 6.12 52.72
CA SER A 343 9.08 7.45 52.10
C SER A 343 10.49 7.75 51.57
N ARG A 344 11.27 6.71 51.23
CA ARG A 344 12.62 6.86 50.65
C ARG A 344 12.83 6.25 49.27
N ALA A 345 11.76 5.80 48.60
CA ALA A 345 11.79 5.60 47.16
C ALA A 345 11.29 6.88 46.47
N SER A 346 12.11 7.93 46.50
CA SER A 346 12.08 8.90 45.41
C SER A 346 12.42 8.12 44.14
N SER A 347 11.40 7.73 43.37
CA SER A 347 11.55 7.03 42.09
C SER A 347 12.48 7.83 41.18
N PRO A 348 13.70 7.35 40.85
CA PRO A 348 14.65 8.11 40.05
C PRO A 348 14.39 8.01 38.53
N ALA A 349 13.16 7.72 38.09
CA ALA A 349 12.85 7.36 36.69
C ALA A 349 11.85 8.31 35.97
N LEU A 350 11.50 9.45 36.58
CA LEU A 350 10.47 10.38 36.07
C LEU A 350 11.04 11.62 35.36
N HIS A 351 12.35 11.65 35.11
CA HIS A 351 13.01 12.68 34.29
C HIS A 351 13.43 12.02 32.96
N ASP A 352 13.20 12.71 31.83
CA ASP A 352 13.56 12.36 30.44
C ASP A 352 12.51 11.77 29.47
N THR A 353 11.21 11.75 29.78
CA THR A 353 10.19 11.48 28.72
C THR A 353 10.17 12.55 27.63
N GLN A 354 10.34 13.82 28.00
CA GLN A 354 10.38 14.95 27.05
C GLN A 354 11.64 14.93 26.17
N HIS A 355 12.78 14.51 26.74
CA HIS A 355 14.02 14.39 25.98
C HIS A 355 13.94 13.24 24.97
N LEU A 356 13.41 12.08 25.39
CA LEU A 356 13.12 10.96 24.50
C LEU A 356 12.18 11.35 23.36
N ASP A 357 11.11 12.09 23.65
CA ASP A 357 10.19 12.58 22.62
C ASP A 357 10.87 13.52 21.61
N ALA A 358 11.81 14.35 22.05
CA ALA A 358 12.60 15.21 21.16
C ALA A 358 13.50 14.37 20.24
N ILE A 359 14.23 13.39 20.78
CA ILE A 359 15.09 12.46 20.03
C ILE A 359 14.28 11.69 18.99
N LEU A 360 13.14 11.13 19.41
CA LEU A 360 12.24 10.36 18.52
C LEU A 360 11.68 11.23 17.39
N THR A 361 11.34 12.49 17.70
CA THR A 361 10.85 13.44 16.69
C THR A 361 11.96 13.85 15.73
N GLU A 362 13.18 14.06 16.23
CA GLU A 362 14.35 14.35 15.41
C GLU A 362 14.63 13.23 14.40
N LEU A 363 14.58 11.96 14.84
CA LEU A 363 14.74 10.80 13.97
C LEU A 363 13.63 10.62 12.94
N ALA A 364 12.38 10.82 13.37
CA ALA A 364 11.25 10.76 12.45
C ALA A 364 11.38 11.82 11.34
N ASN A 365 11.81 13.03 11.71
CA ASN A 365 12.08 14.11 10.75
C ASN A 365 13.23 13.74 9.79
N MET A 366 14.36 13.22 10.30
CA MET A 366 15.48 12.79 9.45
C MET A 366 15.03 11.71 8.44
N SER A 367 14.26 10.73 8.88
CA SER A 367 13.70 9.69 8.02
C SER A 367 12.74 10.24 6.97
N SER A 368 11.83 11.14 7.37
CA SER A 368 10.87 11.78 6.46
C SER A 368 11.56 12.60 5.37
N GLN A 369 12.61 13.36 5.72
CA GLN A 369 13.36 14.20 4.79
C GLN A 369 14.14 13.35 3.79
N TRP A 370 14.71 12.23 4.24
CA TRP A 370 15.34 11.26 3.35
C TRP A 370 14.32 10.65 2.38
N ALA A 371 13.13 10.28 2.85
CA ALA A 371 12.06 9.78 1.98
C ALA A 371 11.62 10.82 0.94
N LEU A 372 11.49 12.09 1.31
CA LEU A 372 11.18 13.20 0.39
C LEU A 372 12.29 13.40 -0.66
N PHE A 373 13.55 13.37 -0.25
CA PHE A 373 14.67 13.43 -1.18
C PHE A 373 14.69 12.24 -2.14
N GLY A 374 14.38 11.04 -1.63
CA GLY A 374 14.24 9.84 -2.46
C GLY A 374 13.06 9.91 -3.43
N GLN A 375 11.94 10.55 -3.05
CA GLN A 375 10.84 10.85 -3.99
C GLN A 375 11.30 11.82 -5.09
N PHE A 376 12.02 12.89 -4.72
CA PHE A 376 12.60 13.84 -5.68
C PHE A 376 13.52 13.13 -6.68
N LEU A 377 14.46 12.31 -6.20
CA LEU A 377 15.39 11.58 -7.07
C LEU A 377 14.68 10.61 -8.01
N ARG A 378 13.65 9.89 -7.54
CA ARG A 378 12.86 9.00 -8.39
C ARG A 378 12.16 9.76 -9.52
N ARG A 379 11.59 10.93 -9.22
CA ARG A 379 10.92 11.78 -10.22
C ARG A 379 11.90 12.41 -11.21
N ALA A 380 13.08 12.81 -10.74
CA ALA A 380 14.08 13.47 -11.58
C ALA A 380 14.88 12.50 -12.47
N MET A 381 15.20 11.30 -11.96
CA MET A 381 16.25 10.43 -12.54
C MET A 381 15.76 9.03 -12.95
N GLY A 382 14.54 8.65 -12.58
CA GLY A 382 14.02 7.29 -12.79
C GLY A 382 14.46 6.29 -11.70
N LEU A 383 13.85 5.10 -11.73
CA LEU A 383 13.95 4.11 -10.65
C LEU A 383 15.31 3.42 -10.56
N ASP A 384 15.91 3.09 -11.71
CA ASP A 384 17.18 2.35 -11.76
C ASP A 384 18.34 3.19 -11.21
N ALA A 385 18.39 4.47 -11.58
CA ALA A 385 19.38 5.41 -11.07
C ALA A 385 19.18 5.67 -9.56
N PHE A 386 17.93 5.77 -9.10
CA PHE A 386 17.63 5.88 -7.68
C PHE A 386 18.15 4.66 -6.90
N ALA A 387 17.77 3.44 -7.31
CA ALA A 387 18.08 2.22 -6.59
C ALA A 387 19.59 1.98 -6.42
N GLN A 388 20.40 2.35 -7.41
CA GLN A 388 21.87 2.21 -7.35
C GLN A 388 22.53 3.18 -6.37
N VAL A 389 21.97 4.38 -6.21
CA VAL A 389 22.63 5.53 -5.59
C VAL A 389 22.17 5.72 -4.14
N THR A 390 20.99 5.21 -3.79
CA THR A 390 20.40 5.41 -2.46
C THR A 390 20.50 4.21 -1.52
N SER A 391 21.02 3.06 -1.98
CA SER A 391 21.04 1.81 -1.20
C SER A 391 21.68 1.96 0.17
N ASP A 392 22.78 2.70 0.25
CA ASP A 392 23.63 2.74 1.45
C ASP A 392 23.00 3.61 2.54
N VAL A 393 22.54 4.82 2.17
CA VAL A 393 21.82 5.71 3.09
C VAL A 393 20.46 5.12 3.47
N GLN A 394 19.76 4.46 2.54
CA GLN A 394 18.51 3.75 2.85
C GLN A 394 18.75 2.64 3.88
N THR A 395 19.80 1.84 3.72
CA THR A 395 20.17 0.79 4.67
C THR A 395 20.58 1.37 6.01
N MET A 396 21.33 2.48 6.01
CA MET A 396 21.71 3.21 7.23
C MET A 396 20.48 3.72 7.99
N MET A 397 19.52 4.34 7.30
CA MET A 397 18.29 4.85 7.92
C MET A 397 17.43 3.70 8.43
N GLN A 398 17.27 2.62 7.67
CA GLN A 398 16.54 1.43 8.13
C GLN A 398 17.17 0.80 9.38
N ASN A 399 18.50 0.71 9.42
CA ASN A 399 19.23 0.24 10.60
C ASN A 399 19.03 1.18 11.78
N LEU A 400 19.05 2.49 11.58
CA LEU A 400 18.79 3.47 12.63
C LEU A 400 17.36 3.31 13.17
N LEU A 401 16.36 3.24 12.31
CA LEU A 401 14.97 3.05 12.72
C LEU A 401 14.78 1.73 13.49
N THR A 402 15.37 0.65 13.02
CA THR A 402 15.22 -0.68 13.64
C THR A 402 15.99 -0.79 14.96
N SER A 403 17.23 -0.27 15.03
CA SER A 403 18.10 -0.42 16.20
C SER A 403 17.91 0.64 17.28
N VAL A 404 17.38 1.82 16.91
CA VAL A 404 17.29 2.97 17.82
C VAL A 404 15.83 3.44 17.97
N PHE A 405 15.16 3.81 16.87
CA PHE A 405 13.81 4.39 16.93
C PHE A 405 12.78 3.43 17.49
N VAL A 406 12.69 2.20 16.96
CA VAL A 406 11.71 1.21 17.41
C VAL A 406 11.86 0.86 18.89
N PRO A 407 13.06 0.53 19.42
CA PRO A 407 13.25 0.29 20.86
C PRO A 407 12.90 1.50 21.73
N LEU A 408 13.34 2.71 21.36
CA LEU A 408 13.05 3.94 22.12
C LEU A 408 11.55 4.26 22.12
N GLN A 409 10.89 4.13 20.97
CA GLN A 409 9.46 4.37 20.82
C GLN A 409 8.66 3.34 21.63
N THR A 410 9.12 2.09 21.65
CA THR A 410 8.55 1.01 22.47
C THR A 410 8.64 1.34 23.95
N TYR A 411 9.82 1.72 24.40
CA TYR A 411 10.05 2.13 25.78
C TYR A 411 9.20 3.34 26.17
N SER A 412 9.12 4.36 25.30
CA SER A 412 8.29 5.55 25.51
C SER A 412 6.82 5.19 25.73
N LEU A 413 6.25 4.33 24.88
CA LEU A 413 4.87 3.87 25.06
C LEU A 413 4.71 3.05 26.36
N GLN A 414 5.69 2.22 26.72
CA GLN A 414 5.62 1.38 27.93
C GLN A 414 5.62 2.22 29.20
N MET A 415 6.46 3.24 29.24
CA MET A 415 6.51 4.21 30.33
C MET A 415 5.24 5.09 30.35
N GLY A 416 4.71 5.43 29.17
CA GLY A 416 3.43 6.10 29.02
C GLY A 416 2.29 5.32 29.66
N VAL A 417 2.07 4.06 29.26
CA VAL A 417 1.02 3.19 29.82
C VAL A 417 1.16 3.02 31.34
N GLN A 418 2.39 2.82 31.83
CA GLN A 418 2.66 2.76 33.27
C GLN A 418 2.24 4.02 34.01
N LYS A 419 2.63 5.18 33.47
CA LYS A 419 2.33 6.48 34.05
C LYS A 419 0.83 6.72 34.09
N VAL A 420 0.10 6.39 33.01
CA VAL A 420 -1.36 6.48 32.94
C VAL A 420 -2.01 5.69 34.08
N HIS A 421 -1.63 4.43 34.27
CA HIS A 421 -2.22 3.62 35.33
C HIS A 421 -1.83 4.06 36.75
N HIS A 422 -0.64 4.62 36.91
CA HIS A 422 -0.16 5.11 38.20
C HIS A 422 -0.86 6.41 38.63
N LEU A 423 -1.09 7.31 37.66
CA LEU A 423 -1.68 8.63 37.87
C LEU A 423 -3.19 8.68 37.64
N ASP A 424 -3.85 7.53 37.46
CA ASP A 424 -5.29 7.43 37.26
C ASP A 424 -6.08 8.12 38.40
N THR A 425 -6.95 9.05 38.00
CA THR A 425 -7.84 9.81 38.89
C THR A 425 -9.30 9.53 38.56
N PRO A 426 -9.96 8.58 39.25
CA PRO A 426 -11.38 8.31 39.08
C PRO A 426 -12.23 9.43 39.69
N ASP A 427 -13.15 9.98 38.92
CA ASP A 427 -14.05 11.06 39.32
C ASP A 427 -15.50 10.55 39.43
N THR A 428 -16.01 10.55 40.67
CA THR A 428 -17.39 10.17 40.99
C THR A 428 -18.30 11.38 41.24
N SER A 429 -17.78 12.60 41.05
CA SER A 429 -18.56 13.85 41.13
C SER A 429 -19.23 14.21 39.80
N VAL A 430 -18.70 13.70 38.69
CA VAL A 430 -19.24 13.88 37.33
C VAL A 430 -20.27 12.78 37.05
N HIS A 431 -21.32 13.11 36.30
CA HIS A 431 -22.36 12.17 35.87
C HIS A 431 -22.44 12.17 34.35
N PRO A 432 -22.14 11.05 33.66
CA PRO A 432 -21.73 9.75 34.20
C PRO A 432 -20.34 9.75 34.85
N TYR A 433 -20.04 8.75 35.68
CA TYR A 433 -18.73 8.64 36.33
C TYR A 433 -17.61 8.49 35.30
N ALA A 434 -16.45 9.11 35.57
CA ALA A 434 -15.34 9.20 34.62
C ALA A 434 -13.99 8.89 35.28
N SER A 435 -12.94 8.75 34.47
CA SER A 435 -11.55 8.63 34.90
C SER A 435 -10.68 9.33 33.86
N SER A 436 -9.54 9.89 34.28
CA SER A 436 -8.54 10.48 33.37
C SER A 436 -7.81 9.46 32.49
N LEU A 437 -7.95 8.16 32.80
CA LEU A 437 -7.18 7.07 32.22
C LEU A 437 -7.35 6.93 30.68
N PRO A 438 -8.54 7.03 30.08
CA PRO A 438 -8.70 7.03 28.63
C PRO A 438 -8.05 8.24 27.95
N ASP A 439 -8.19 9.44 28.53
CA ASP A 439 -7.66 10.67 27.94
C ASP A 439 -6.13 10.61 27.83
N ASP A 440 -5.45 10.25 28.92
CA ASP A 440 -3.99 10.18 28.97
C ASP A 440 -3.44 9.03 28.09
N MET A 441 -4.09 7.86 28.12
CA MET A 441 -3.68 6.70 27.31
C MET A 441 -3.78 6.99 25.81
N PHE A 442 -4.94 7.46 25.36
CA PHE A 442 -5.20 7.62 23.93
C PHE A 442 -4.52 8.88 23.36
N PHE A 443 -4.23 9.88 24.20
CA PHE A 443 -3.32 10.97 23.84
C PHE A 443 -1.90 10.46 23.55
N ALA A 444 -1.33 9.64 24.45
CA ALA A 444 -0.01 9.05 24.26
C ALA A 444 0.02 8.12 23.03
N LEU A 445 -1.00 7.27 22.88
CA LEU A 445 -1.14 6.37 21.74
C LEU A 445 -1.18 7.14 20.40
N ARG A 446 -1.97 8.21 20.33
CA ARG A 446 -2.03 9.08 19.14
C ARG A 446 -0.67 9.67 18.81
N ALA A 447 0.04 10.22 19.80
CA ALA A 447 1.36 10.82 19.59
C ALA A 447 2.36 9.78 19.05
N VAL A 448 2.34 8.57 19.60
CA VAL A 448 3.23 7.47 19.18
C VAL A 448 2.94 7.05 17.75
N LEU A 449 1.67 6.81 17.41
CA LEU A 449 1.27 6.37 16.07
C LEU A 449 1.52 7.45 15.02
N THR A 450 1.16 8.71 15.30
CA THR A 450 1.41 9.84 14.39
C THR A 450 2.89 9.95 14.05
N ARG A 451 3.76 9.83 15.07
CA ARG A 451 5.21 9.87 14.88
C ARG A 451 5.71 8.68 14.06
N ALA A 452 5.17 7.48 14.28
CA ALA A 452 5.53 6.31 13.50
C ALA A 452 5.26 6.50 12.00
N PHE A 453 4.07 6.96 11.63
CA PHE A 453 3.73 7.24 10.22
C PHE A 453 4.60 8.36 9.64
N SER A 454 4.95 9.37 10.43
CA SER A 454 5.83 10.44 9.96
C SER A 454 7.24 9.98 9.56
N THR A 455 7.71 8.80 10.02
CA THR A 455 9.00 8.23 9.59
C THR A 455 9.05 7.89 8.10
N SER A 456 7.89 7.74 7.43
CA SER A 456 7.79 7.32 6.03
C SER A 456 8.39 5.93 5.73
N ASP A 457 8.68 5.11 6.76
CA ASP A 457 9.17 3.73 6.62
C ASP A 457 8.10 2.72 7.07
N LEU A 458 7.64 1.89 6.15
CA LEU A 458 6.54 0.95 6.40
C LEU A 458 6.88 -0.13 7.44
N ARG A 459 8.15 -0.55 7.54
CA ARG A 459 8.57 -1.59 8.49
C ARG A 459 8.55 -1.07 9.93
N ALA A 460 9.02 0.16 10.12
CA ALA A 460 8.94 0.83 11.41
C ALA A 460 7.47 1.04 11.83
N VAL A 461 6.60 1.50 10.91
CA VAL A 461 5.15 1.64 11.18
C VAL A 461 4.53 0.31 11.57
N GLU A 462 4.75 -0.74 10.79
CA GLU A 462 4.19 -2.07 11.07
C GLU A 462 4.55 -2.56 12.48
N THR A 463 5.84 -2.45 12.83
CA THR A 463 6.34 -2.88 14.13
C THR A 463 5.70 -2.08 15.27
N ILE A 464 5.58 -0.76 15.11
CA ILE A 464 5.01 0.13 16.13
C ILE A 464 3.49 -0.05 16.25
N VAL A 465 2.77 -0.25 15.14
CA VAL A 465 1.32 -0.53 15.15
C VAL A 465 1.05 -1.85 15.89
N GLN A 466 1.78 -2.92 15.56
CA GLN A 466 1.61 -4.22 16.23
C GLN A 466 1.92 -4.14 17.73
N MET A 467 2.98 -3.41 18.10
CA MET A 467 3.32 -3.14 19.49
C MET A 467 2.22 -2.33 20.20
N ALA A 468 1.73 -1.26 19.57
CA ALA A 468 0.68 -0.41 20.12
C ALA A 468 -0.62 -1.18 20.36
N LEU A 469 -1.01 -2.05 19.41
CA LEU A 469 -2.14 -2.98 19.56
C LEU A 469 -1.94 -3.88 20.78
N ARG A 470 -0.79 -4.59 20.83
CA ARG A 470 -0.46 -5.52 21.91
C ARG A 470 -0.48 -4.84 23.28
N MET A 471 0.11 -3.66 23.41
CA MET A 471 0.21 -2.97 24.70
C MET A 471 -1.13 -2.39 25.14
N THR A 472 -1.94 -1.89 24.21
CA THR A 472 -3.31 -1.44 24.51
C THR A 472 -4.17 -2.61 25.01
N GLU A 473 -3.93 -3.82 24.51
CA GLU A 473 -4.63 -5.02 24.97
C GLU A 473 -4.09 -5.55 26.32
N GLN A 474 -2.78 -5.83 26.40
CA GLN A 474 -2.18 -6.56 27.52
C GLN A 474 -1.81 -5.68 28.72
N ASP A 475 -1.44 -4.43 28.47
CA ASP A 475 -0.93 -3.53 29.50
C ASP A 475 -1.94 -2.45 29.88
N TYR A 476 -2.94 -2.17 29.04
CA TYR A 476 -4.04 -1.27 29.34
C TYR A 476 -5.35 -2.01 29.65
N LEU A 477 -5.95 -2.69 28.67
CA LEU A 477 -7.26 -3.32 28.81
C LEU A 477 -7.27 -4.41 29.89
N ASP A 478 -6.31 -5.34 29.86
CA ASP A 478 -6.22 -6.41 30.85
C ASP A 478 -6.08 -5.87 32.28
N ILE A 479 -5.38 -4.75 32.48
CA ILE A 479 -5.25 -4.13 33.80
C ILE A 479 -6.57 -3.51 34.25
N VAL A 480 -7.29 -2.82 33.36
CA VAL A 480 -8.62 -2.26 33.66
C VAL A 480 -9.59 -3.38 34.04
N VAL A 481 -9.62 -4.48 33.28
CA VAL A 481 -10.44 -5.66 33.57
C VAL A 481 -10.02 -6.32 34.89
N LEU A 482 -8.72 -6.45 35.15
CA LEU A 482 -8.20 -7.03 36.38
C LEU A 482 -8.60 -6.20 37.62
N ARG A 483 -8.62 -4.87 37.52
CA ARG A 483 -9.11 -3.98 38.59
C ARG A 483 -10.60 -4.22 38.89
N MET A 484 -11.41 -4.37 37.84
CA MET A 484 -12.84 -4.66 37.95
C MET A 484 -13.10 -6.05 38.54
N ASP A 485 -12.43 -7.09 38.06
CA ASP A 485 -12.54 -8.45 38.61
C ASP A 485 -12.13 -8.51 40.08
N ALA A 486 -10.99 -7.89 40.44
CA ALA A 486 -10.53 -7.87 41.81
C ALA A 486 -11.49 -7.15 42.76
N CYS A 487 -12.12 -6.06 42.32
CA CYS A 487 -13.13 -5.37 43.13
C CYS A 487 -14.39 -6.22 43.33
N ARG A 488 -14.83 -6.96 42.30
CA ARG A 488 -15.95 -7.91 42.43
C ARG A 488 -15.63 -9.05 43.40
N ARG A 489 -14.44 -9.66 43.29
CA ARG A 489 -13.99 -10.73 44.19
C ARG A 489 -13.97 -10.32 45.65
N ALA A 490 -13.79 -9.03 45.95
CA ALA A 490 -13.88 -8.51 47.32
C ALA A 490 -15.26 -8.71 47.97
N LEU A 491 -16.34 -8.87 47.19
CA LEU A 491 -17.69 -9.16 47.70
C LEU A 491 -17.88 -10.63 48.13
N ASN A 492 -17.07 -11.55 47.61
CA ASN A 492 -17.18 -13.00 47.83
C ASN A 492 -16.33 -13.51 48.99
N VAL A 493 -15.72 -12.61 49.78
CA VAL A 493 -14.90 -12.98 50.94
C VAL A 493 -15.82 -13.52 52.04
N THR A 494 -15.58 -14.76 52.48
CA THR A 494 -16.35 -15.48 53.54
C THR A 494 -16.50 -14.74 54.87
N ARG A 495 -15.75 -13.65 55.08
CA ARG A 495 -15.82 -12.79 56.27
C ARG A 495 -16.82 -11.63 56.13
N LEU A 496 -17.40 -11.41 54.95
CA LEU A 496 -18.40 -10.38 54.71
C LEU A 496 -19.79 -10.92 55.08
N VAL A 497 -20.20 -10.72 56.32
CA VAL A 497 -21.55 -11.07 56.81
C VAL A 497 -22.57 -10.07 56.24
N ASP A 498 -23.78 -10.54 55.95
CA ASP A 498 -24.89 -9.68 55.52
C ASP A 498 -25.17 -8.58 56.55
N GLY A 499 -25.20 -7.32 56.07
CA GLY A 499 -25.34 -6.14 56.92
C GLY A 499 -24.77 -4.86 56.31
N PRO A 500 -24.64 -3.77 57.10
CA PRO A 500 -24.23 -2.45 56.61
C PRO A 500 -22.87 -2.44 55.89
N ARG A 501 -21.95 -3.32 56.30
CA ARG A 501 -20.63 -3.47 55.69
C ARG A 501 -20.68 -4.03 54.27
N ARG A 502 -21.54 -5.03 54.03
CA ARG A 502 -21.75 -5.59 52.69
C ARG A 502 -22.42 -4.57 51.77
N ILE A 503 -23.37 -3.79 52.28
CA ILE A 503 -24.02 -2.70 51.52
C ILE A 503 -23.01 -1.62 51.11
N ALA A 504 -22.13 -1.22 52.04
CA ALA A 504 -21.07 -0.25 51.75
C ALA A 504 -20.07 -0.79 50.71
N ALA A 505 -19.64 -2.05 50.84
CA ALA A 505 -18.76 -2.70 49.87
C ALA A 505 -19.42 -2.82 48.49
N ALA A 506 -20.69 -3.21 48.41
CA ALA A 506 -21.44 -3.29 47.15
C ALA A 506 -21.59 -1.92 46.48
N ARG A 507 -21.79 -0.85 47.25
CA ARG A 507 -21.79 0.53 46.75
C ARG A 507 -20.43 0.92 46.17
N GLU A 508 -19.35 0.52 46.81
CA GLU A 508 -17.99 0.79 46.33
C GLU A 508 -17.66 0.03 45.05
N VAL A 509 -17.99 -1.26 44.99
CA VAL A 509 -17.84 -2.07 43.79
C VAL A 509 -18.67 -1.50 42.65
N ARG A 510 -19.92 -1.10 42.90
CA ARG A 510 -20.76 -0.44 41.90
C ARG A 510 -20.07 0.80 41.31
N ALA A 511 -19.58 1.71 42.16
CA ALA A 511 -18.95 2.94 41.68
C ALA A 511 -17.67 2.65 40.89
N THR A 512 -16.86 1.71 41.36
CA THR A 512 -15.63 1.27 40.70
C THR A 512 -15.92 0.70 39.31
N MET A 513 -16.87 -0.23 39.23
CA MET A 513 -17.31 -0.81 37.97
C MET A 513 -17.87 0.24 37.02
N ALA A 514 -18.71 1.17 37.50
CA ALA A 514 -19.27 2.23 36.67
C ALA A 514 -18.20 3.14 36.08
N VAL A 515 -17.20 3.55 36.87
CA VAL A 515 -16.05 4.35 36.39
C VAL A 515 -15.33 3.64 35.25
N TYR A 516 -14.92 2.38 35.45
CA TYR A 516 -14.08 1.69 34.46
C TYR A 516 -14.84 1.18 33.24
N VAL A 517 -16.13 0.80 33.38
CA VAL A 517 -16.98 0.47 32.23
C VAL A 517 -17.21 1.70 31.35
N ASN A 518 -17.45 2.88 31.94
CA ASN A 518 -17.52 4.13 31.16
C ASN A 518 -16.15 4.49 30.56
N ALA A 519 -15.05 4.26 31.29
CA ALA A 519 -13.71 4.47 30.76
C ALA A 519 -13.44 3.59 29.52
N LEU A 520 -13.88 2.34 29.51
CA LEU A 520 -13.79 1.45 28.34
C LEU A 520 -14.66 1.94 27.17
N ASP A 521 -15.82 2.53 27.45
CA ASP A 521 -16.69 3.13 26.42
C ASP A 521 -15.99 4.30 25.73
N THR A 522 -15.47 5.26 26.53
CA THR A 522 -14.66 6.38 26.04
C THR A 522 -13.41 5.91 25.29
N SER A 523 -12.74 4.86 25.79
CA SER A 523 -11.57 4.26 25.14
C SER A 523 -11.91 3.72 23.76
N ALA A 524 -13.05 3.04 23.60
CA ALA A 524 -13.49 2.53 22.31
C ALA A 524 -13.76 3.67 21.31
N MET A 525 -14.38 4.76 21.77
CA MET A 525 -14.61 5.95 20.94
C MET A 525 -13.30 6.61 20.51
N TYR A 526 -12.32 6.73 21.41
CA TYR A 526 -11.01 7.28 21.07
C TYR A 526 -10.22 6.38 20.13
N ALA A 527 -10.30 5.06 20.28
CA ALA A 527 -9.70 4.10 19.34
C ALA A 527 -10.27 4.26 17.92
N GLU A 528 -11.60 4.34 17.78
CA GLU A 528 -12.27 4.59 16.50
C GLU A 528 -11.83 5.91 15.89
N ARG A 529 -11.74 6.97 16.70
CA ARG A 529 -11.30 8.29 16.23
C ARG A 529 -9.84 8.29 15.77
N ILE A 530 -8.92 7.70 16.53
CA ILE A 530 -7.50 7.63 16.12
C ILE A 530 -7.35 6.84 14.82
N GLN A 531 -8.07 5.72 14.70
CA GLN A 531 -8.05 4.92 13.46
C GLN A 531 -8.60 5.73 12.29
N ALA A 532 -9.69 6.47 12.45
CA ALA A 532 -10.23 7.36 11.43
C ALA A 532 -9.20 8.43 11.03
N ASP A 533 -8.71 9.22 11.99
CA ASP A 533 -7.74 10.31 11.79
C ASP A 533 -6.47 9.82 11.04
N LEU A 534 -5.90 8.68 11.43
CA LEU A 534 -4.68 8.13 10.80
C LEU A 534 -4.94 7.44 9.45
N SER A 535 -6.20 7.09 9.16
CA SER A 535 -6.63 6.56 7.87
C SER A 535 -7.13 7.64 6.92
N GLU A 536 -7.01 8.93 7.27
CA GLU A 536 -7.34 10.01 6.35
C GLU A 536 -6.31 10.09 5.22
N ASN A 537 -6.80 10.25 3.98
CA ASN A 537 -5.91 10.34 2.82
C ASN A 537 -4.96 11.55 2.93
N ALA A 538 -5.48 12.70 3.39
CA ALA A 538 -4.70 13.91 3.58
C ALA A 538 -3.58 13.77 4.64
N PHE A 539 -3.70 12.82 5.57
CA PHE A 539 -2.65 12.52 6.54
C PHE A 539 -1.55 11.65 5.91
N LEU A 540 -1.92 10.58 5.20
CA LEU A 540 -0.97 9.62 4.65
C LEU A 540 -0.23 10.14 3.40
N GLU A 541 -0.88 10.93 2.54
CA GLU A 541 -0.26 11.54 1.35
C GLU A 541 0.89 12.50 1.69
N GLN A 542 0.99 12.98 2.94
CA GLN A 542 2.11 13.81 3.40
C GLN A 542 3.42 13.03 3.49
N TYR A 543 3.34 11.71 3.70
CA TYR A 543 4.49 10.86 4.00
C TYR A 543 4.71 9.76 2.94
N TYR A 544 3.64 9.31 2.27
CA TYR A 544 3.67 8.22 1.32
C TYR A 544 3.15 8.65 -0.06
N ASP A 545 3.88 8.27 -1.10
CA ASP A 545 3.53 8.62 -2.47
C ASP A 545 2.42 7.70 -3.03
N ALA A 546 1.52 8.28 -3.83
CA ALA A 546 0.41 7.58 -4.47
C ALA A 546 0.78 7.01 -5.85
N GLU A 547 1.78 7.60 -6.52
CA GLU A 547 2.10 7.32 -7.92
C GLU A 547 3.18 6.23 -8.04
N TRP A 548 2.78 4.98 -8.36
CA TRP A 548 3.74 3.96 -8.83
C TRP A 548 3.13 2.98 -9.83
N GLU A 549 3.88 2.69 -10.90
CA GLU A 549 3.48 1.83 -12.03
C GLU A 549 3.72 0.32 -11.77
N ASP A 550 4.52 -0.09 -10.76
CA ASP A 550 4.97 -1.50 -10.60
C ASP A 550 4.71 -2.15 -9.22
N GLY A 551 3.52 -1.98 -8.63
CA GLY A 551 2.88 -3.13 -7.93
C GLY A 551 2.94 -3.26 -6.40
N ILE A 552 3.54 -2.37 -5.61
CA ILE A 552 3.22 -2.25 -4.16
C ILE A 552 3.11 -0.77 -3.79
N PHE A 553 1.88 -0.27 -3.69
CA PHE A 553 1.61 1.11 -3.28
C PHE A 553 2.02 1.29 -1.80
N ALA A 554 3.03 2.12 -1.55
CA ALA A 554 3.43 2.48 -0.19
C ALA A 554 2.26 3.09 0.58
N LEU A 555 1.48 3.95 -0.10
CA LEU A 555 0.26 4.53 0.42
C LEU A 555 -0.80 3.47 0.77
N THR A 556 -1.11 2.51 -0.10
CA THR A 556 -2.07 1.43 0.20
C THR A 556 -1.60 0.55 1.35
N SER A 557 -0.29 0.33 1.48
CA SER A 557 0.30 -0.42 2.58
C SER A 557 0.16 0.34 3.90
N ALA A 558 0.38 1.65 3.88
CA ALA A 558 0.14 2.52 5.02
C ALA A 558 -1.35 2.55 5.42
N PHE A 559 -2.28 2.59 4.46
CA PHE A 559 -3.73 2.44 4.71
C PHE A 559 -4.06 1.10 5.38
N ALA A 560 -3.48 0.00 4.88
CA ALA A 560 -3.70 -1.32 5.47
C ALA A 560 -3.19 -1.39 6.92
N LEU A 561 -2.02 -0.81 7.20
CA LEU A 561 -1.46 -0.72 8.56
C LEU A 561 -2.31 0.15 9.48
N ALA A 562 -2.76 1.33 9.02
CA ALA A 562 -3.69 2.18 9.78
C ALA A 562 -5.02 1.45 10.05
N GLY A 563 -5.51 0.67 9.09
CA GLY A 563 -6.72 -0.15 9.23
C GLY A 563 -6.64 -1.23 10.31
N GLN A 564 -5.45 -1.75 10.63
CA GLN A 564 -5.27 -2.74 11.71
C GLN A 564 -5.68 -2.19 13.08
N LEU A 565 -5.57 -0.87 13.29
CA LEU A 565 -6.02 -0.19 14.51
C LEU A 565 -7.53 -0.35 14.74
N GLY A 566 -8.31 -0.63 13.68
CA GLY A 566 -9.74 -0.87 13.75
C GLY A 566 -10.11 -2.12 14.58
N THR A 567 -9.14 -2.95 14.94
CA THR A 567 -9.36 -4.11 15.83
C THR A 567 -9.46 -3.74 17.32
N LEU A 568 -9.00 -2.55 17.73
CA LEU A 568 -8.99 -2.13 19.13
C LEU A 568 -10.40 -1.89 19.69
N ALA A 569 -11.21 -1.11 18.98
CA ALA A 569 -12.53 -0.73 19.46
C ALA A 569 -13.48 -1.93 19.66
N PRO A 570 -13.55 -2.91 18.72
CA PRO A 570 -14.32 -4.15 18.95
C PRO A 570 -13.86 -4.92 20.20
N LYS A 571 -12.55 -5.00 20.47
CA LYS A 571 -12.02 -5.67 21.66
C LYS A 571 -12.39 -4.95 22.95
N LEU A 572 -12.22 -3.63 22.99
CA LEU A 572 -12.62 -2.77 24.11
C LEU A 572 -14.13 -2.88 24.38
N ARG A 573 -14.95 -2.82 23.32
CA ARG A 573 -16.40 -3.02 23.42
C ARG A 573 -16.71 -4.42 23.92
N SER A 574 -16.10 -5.47 23.41
CA SER A 574 -16.35 -6.85 23.87
C SER A 574 -16.07 -7.01 25.37
N ALA A 575 -14.95 -6.45 25.86
CA ALA A 575 -14.62 -6.45 27.28
C ALA A 575 -15.65 -5.64 28.10
N LEU A 576 -16.04 -4.45 27.63
CA LEU A 576 -17.11 -3.65 28.25
C LEU A 576 -18.42 -4.43 28.37
N HIS A 577 -18.85 -5.11 27.31
CA HIS A 577 -20.09 -5.90 27.30
C HIS A 577 -20.01 -7.06 28.30
N PHE A 578 -18.86 -7.73 28.38
CA PHE A 578 -18.62 -8.78 29.36
C PHE A 578 -18.70 -8.24 30.79
N GLU A 579 -18.03 -7.11 31.05
CA GLU A 579 -17.97 -6.51 32.39
C GLU A 579 -19.31 -5.94 32.87
N ILE A 580 -20.18 -5.48 31.96
CA ILE A 580 -21.57 -5.12 32.29
C ILE A 580 -22.38 -6.36 32.72
N LYS A 581 -22.20 -7.50 32.04
CA LYS A 581 -22.84 -8.76 32.45
C LYS A 581 -22.36 -9.23 33.82
N GLU A 582 -21.05 -9.12 34.08
CA GLU A 582 -20.47 -9.44 35.38
C GLU A 582 -20.95 -8.50 36.48
N LEU A 583 -21.10 -7.19 36.19
CA LEU A 583 -21.72 -6.22 37.11
C LEU A 583 -23.15 -6.65 37.45
N PHE A 584 -23.95 -7.00 36.43
CA PHE A 584 -25.32 -7.46 36.60
C PHE A 584 -25.39 -8.71 37.49
N ALA A 585 -24.62 -9.75 37.15
CA ALA A 585 -24.57 -11.02 37.88
C ALA A 585 -24.13 -10.84 39.34
N ALA A 586 -23.17 -9.95 39.60
CA ALA A 586 -22.64 -9.74 40.95
C ALA A 586 -23.55 -8.90 41.86
N LEU A 587 -24.22 -7.87 41.31
CA LEU A 587 -24.89 -6.84 42.13
C LEU A 587 -26.41 -6.79 42.00
N ILE A 588 -26.95 -7.15 40.84
CA ILE A 588 -28.36 -6.94 40.50
C ILE A 588 -29.12 -8.26 40.46
N GLU A 589 -28.59 -9.27 39.77
CA GLU A 589 -29.25 -10.55 39.55
C GLU A 589 -29.72 -11.24 40.84
N PRO A 590 -28.91 -11.36 41.92
CA PRO A 590 -29.36 -12.06 43.14
C PRO A 590 -30.53 -11.33 43.82
N ARG A 591 -30.51 -10.00 43.79
CA ARG A 591 -31.57 -9.16 44.38
C ARG A 591 -32.84 -9.24 43.55
N LEU A 592 -32.69 -9.23 42.22
CA LEU A 592 -33.79 -9.34 41.29
C LEU A 592 -34.44 -10.73 41.34
N GLN A 593 -33.66 -11.81 41.41
CA GLN A 593 -34.18 -13.16 41.59
C GLN A 593 -34.95 -13.32 42.89
N THR A 594 -34.45 -12.72 43.99
CA THR A 594 -35.17 -12.70 45.28
C THR A 594 -36.51 -11.96 45.14
N LEU A 595 -36.50 -10.75 44.57
CA LEU A 595 -37.71 -9.96 44.31
C LEU A 595 -38.71 -10.73 43.44
N VAL A 596 -38.24 -11.31 42.34
CA VAL A 596 -39.08 -12.07 41.40
C VAL A 596 -39.67 -13.30 42.08
N THR A 597 -38.89 -14.03 42.87
CA THR A 597 -39.37 -15.20 43.61
C THR A 597 -40.43 -14.82 44.64
N ASP A 598 -40.21 -13.73 45.38
CA ASP A 598 -41.16 -13.23 46.38
C ASP A 598 -42.47 -12.77 45.73
N VAL A 599 -42.39 -12.00 44.63
CA VAL A 599 -43.58 -11.55 43.89
C VAL A 599 -44.33 -12.74 43.29
N PHE A 600 -43.61 -13.70 42.70
CA PHE A 600 -44.21 -14.82 41.98
C PHE A 600 -44.77 -15.91 42.89
N ARG A 601 -44.25 -16.06 44.11
CA ARG A 601 -44.79 -17.00 45.12
C ARG A 601 -46.26 -16.74 45.40
N ASP A 602 -46.66 -15.48 45.41
CA ASP A 602 -48.04 -15.06 45.74
C ASP A 602 -48.93 -14.90 44.50
N MET A 603 -48.42 -15.21 43.29
CA MET A 603 -49.23 -15.11 42.07
C MET A 603 -50.17 -16.31 41.92
N ARG A 604 -51.45 -16.03 41.74
CA ARG A 604 -52.51 -17.01 41.48
C ARG A 604 -53.46 -16.47 40.41
N TYR A 605 -53.76 -17.30 39.42
CA TYR A 605 -54.66 -16.98 38.30
C TYR A 605 -55.86 -17.95 38.21
N ASP A 606 -56.05 -18.77 39.24
CA ASP A 606 -57.25 -19.56 39.52
C ASP A 606 -58.22 -18.74 40.37
N LEU A 607 -58.83 -17.71 39.78
CA LEU A 607 -59.60 -16.68 40.49
C LEU A 607 -61.10 -16.86 40.29
N ASN A 608 -61.83 -16.88 41.41
CA ASN A 608 -63.29 -16.71 41.43
C ASN A 608 -63.64 -15.22 41.53
N GLU A 609 -64.90 -14.85 41.27
CA GLU A 609 -65.38 -13.46 41.24
C GLU A 609 -65.03 -12.65 42.52
N LYS A 610 -65.17 -13.26 43.70
CA LYS A 610 -64.74 -12.64 44.98
C LYS A 610 -63.22 -12.46 45.08
N ALA A 611 -62.46 -13.49 44.70
CA ALA A 611 -61.00 -13.44 44.74
C ALA A 611 -60.42 -12.45 43.72
N TYR A 612 -61.10 -12.25 42.59
CA TYR A 612 -60.75 -11.22 41.60
C TYR A 612 -60.96 -9.82 42.17
N SER A 613 -62.09 -9.55 42.82
CA SER A 613 -62.37 -8.27 43.49
C SER A 613 -61.37 -7.97 44.61
N ASP A 614 -61.10 -8.95 45.48
CA ASP A 614 -60.12 -8.80 46.57
C ASP A 614 -58.69 -8.57 46.03
N ALA A 615 -58.35 -9.19 44.89
CA ALA A 615 -57.06 -9.01 44.22
C ALA A 615 -56.91 -7.64 43.52
N GLU A 616 -58.01 -6.93 43.21
CA GLU A 616 -57.96 -5.54 42.74
C GLU A 616 -57.69 -4.54 43.87
N GLU A 617 -58.12 -4.84 45.09
CA GLU A 617 -57.88 -4.00 46.27
C GLU A 617 -56.49 -4.24 46.90
N SER A 618 -55.86 -5.38 46.61
CA SER A 618 -54.53 -5.76 47.12
C SER A 618 -53.33 -5.22 46.30
N ASP A 619 -52.13 -5.24 46.89
CA ASP A 619 -50.88 -4.79 46.25
C ASP A 619 -50.53 -5.62 44.98
N THR A 620 -50.73 -5.00 43.82
CA THR A 620 -50.61 -5.64 42.50
C THR A 620 -49.17 -6.07 42.16
N VAL A 621 -49.02 -7.00 41.22
CA VAL A 621 -47.70 -7.43 40.72
C VAL A 621 -46.87 -6.24 40.19
N PRO A 622 -47.44 -5.31 39.38
CA PRO A 622 -46.73 -4.11 38.94
C PRO A 622 -46.24 -3.19 40.08
N THR A 623 -47.03 -2.98 41.13
CA THR A 623 -46.67 -2.08 42.24
C THR A 623 -45.56 -2.66 43.09
N ARG A 624 -45.60 -3.97 43.40
CA ARG A 624 -44.54 -4.68 44.11
C ARG A 624 -43.22 -4.70 43.32
N LEU A 625 -43.29 -5.01 42.03
CA LEU A 625 -42.12 -4.99 41.16
C LEU A 625 -41.53 -3.59 41.03
N ARG A 626 -42.36 -2.55 40.91
CA ARG A 626 -41.90 -1.15 40.84
C ARG A 626 -41.10 -0.76 42.07
N HIS A 627 -41.65 -1.03 43.26
CA HIS A 627 -40.98 -0.69 44.51
C HIS A 627 -39.62 -1.40 44.65
N GLY A 628 -39.57 -2.69 44.31
CA GLY A 628 -38.32 -3.46 44.30
C GLY A 628 -37.33 -2.92 43.28
N TRP A 629 -37.77 -2.69 42.04
CA TRP A 629 -36.97 -2.18 40.93
C TRP A 629 -36.28 -0.85 41.24
N ASP A 630 -37.06 0.14 41.70
CA ASP A 630 -36.55 1.49 42.02
C ASP A 630 -35.48 1.44 43.11
N THR A 631 -35.61 0.51 44.06
CA THR A 631 -34.68 0.33 45.18
C THR A 631 -33.26 -0.06 44.74
N PHE A 632 -33.07 -0.71 43.59
CA PHE A 632 -31.73 -1.09 43.11
C PHE A 632 -31.34 -0.52 41.76
N MET A 633 -32.26 -0.23 40.83
CA MET A 633 -31.92 0.27 39.49
C MET A 633 -31.68 1.78 39.43
N HIS A 634 -32.36 2.58 40.27
CA HIS A 634 -32.29 4.05 40.20
C HIS A 634 -30.85 4.59 40.32
N GLY A 635 -30.03 3.95 41.16
CA GLY A 635 -28.65 4.38 41.39
C GLY A 635 -27.66 4.12 40.25
N TYR A 636 -28.05 3.48 39.15
CA TYR A 636 -27.15 3.19 38.01
C TYR A 636 -27.31 4.16 36.84
N ARG A 637 -28.49 4.78 36.70
CA ARG A 637 -28.84 5.63 35.56
C ARG A 637 -27.90 6.83 35.40
N ASP A 638 -27.58 7.48 36.50
CA ASP A 638 -26.72 8.68 36.49
C ASP A 638 -25.23 8.34 36.63
N GLN A 639 -24.88 7.07 36.87
CA GLN A 639 -23.48 6.63 37.06
C GLN A 639 -22.88 6.07 35.77
N LEU A 640 -23.70 5.47 34.90
CA LEU A 640 -23.29 4.84 33.64
C LEU A 640 -23.58 5.76 32.44
N SER A 641 -22.83 5.58 31.35
CA SER A 641 -23.21 6.15 30.06
C SER A 641 -24.58 5.62 29.61
N GLU A 642 -25.28 6.37 28.74
CA GLU A 642 -26.61 5.99 28.26
C GLU A 642 -26.62 4.60 27.59
N ALA A 643 -25.59 4.31 26.80
CA ALA A 643 -25.41 3.01 26.15
C ALA A 643 -25.18 1.89 27.19
N ASN A 644 -24.32 2.12 28.18
CA ASN A 644 -24.01 1.16 29.23
C ASN A 644 -25.23 0.89 30.13
N TYR A 645 -25.98 1.93 30.49
CA TYR A 645 -27.23 1.79 31.25
C TYR A 645 -28.28 1.02 30.46
N THR A 646 -28.44 1.32 29.17
CA THR A 646 -29.38 0.61 28.28
C THR A 646 -29.07 -0.89 28.24
N MET A 647 -27.79 -1.26 28.12
CA MET A 647 -27.38 -2.67 28.16
C MET A 647 -27.71 -3.32 29.51
N LEU A 648 -27.37 -2.67 30.62
CA LEU A 648 -27.64 -3.17 31.96
C LEU A 648 -29.15 -3.33 32.23
N PHE A 649 -29.94 -2.32 31.84
CA PHE A 649 -31.40 -2.31 31.93
C PHE A 649 -31.98 -3.50 31.17
N SER A 650 -31.46 -3.78 29.98
CA SER A 650 -31.93 -4.87 29.14
C SER A 650 -31.72 -6.25 29.78
N LEU A 651 -30.58 -6.48 30.44
CA LEU A 651 -30.30 -7.69 31.21
C LEU A 651 -31.27 -7.84 32.39
N ALA A 652 -31.57 -6.73 33.08
CA ALA A 652 -32.52 -6.71 34.19
C ALA A 652 -33.95 -7.00 33.73
N VAL A 653 -34.38 -6.50 32.56
CA VAL A 653 -35.68 -6.85 31.98
C VAL A 653 -35.75 -8.34 31.66
N ASP A 654 -34.71 -8.91 31.04
CA ASP A 654 -34.67 -10.35 30.72
C ASP A 654 -34.80 -11.22 31.97
N ALA A 655 -34.15 -10.82 33.06
CA ALA A 655 -34.22 -11.54 34.33
C ALA A 655 -35.58 -11.44 35.04
N ILE A 656 -36.49 -10.58 34.59
CA ILE A 656 -37.90 -10.59 34.99
C ILE A 656 -38.72 -11.46 34.01
N VAL A 657 -38.55 -11.23 32.71
CA VAL A 657 -39.36 -11.87 31.65
C VAL A 657 -39.16 -13.38 31.62
N HIS A 658 -37.92 -13.87 31.64
CA HIS A 658 -37.65 -15.31 31.47
C HIS A 658 -38.19 -16.16 32.64
N PRO A 659 -38.01 -15.78 33.92
CA PRO A 659 -38.64 -16.51 35.02
C PRO A 659 -40.17 -16.40 34.98
N TRP A 660 -40.72 -15.27 34.51
CA TRP A 660 -42.18 -15.11 34.41
C TRP A 660 -42.75 -16.09 33.39
N GLU A 661 -42.14 -16.16 32.21
CA GLU A 661 -42.56 -17.09 31.16
C GLU A 661 -42.54 -18.54 31.64
N LYS A 662 -41.47 -18.93 32.36
CA LYS A 662 -41.38 -20.26 32.99
C LYS A 662 -42.43 -20.47 34.08
N ALA A 663 -42.71 -19.46 34.90
CA ALA A 663 -43.72 -19.57 35.97
C ALA A 663 -45.13 -19.75 35.40
N LEU A 664 -45.47 -19.08 34.29
CA LEU A 664 -46.76 -19.29 33.63
C LEU A 664 -46.93 -20.73 33.11
N GLN A 665 -45.83 -21.49 32.96
CA GLN A 665 -45.90 -22.88 32.54
C GLN A 665 -46.36 -23.86 33.63
N SER A 666 -46.37 -23.46 34.90
CA SER A 666 -46.84 -24.31 36.00
C SER A 666 -48.19 -23.88 36.57
N LEU A 667 -48.70 -22.72 36.16
CA LEU A 667 -49.94 -22.15 36.68
C LEU A 667 -51.16 -22.61 35.87
N GLN A 668 -52.31 -22.61 36.54
CA GLN A 668 -53.62 -22.88 35.94
C GLN A 668 -54.41 -21.57 35.86
N PHE A 669 -55.23 -21.42 34.82
CA PHE A 669 -55.89 -20.15 34.51
C PHE A 669 -57.40 -20.32 34.40
N THR A 670 -58.12 -19.36 34.98
CA THR A 670 -59.56 -19.16 34.83
C THR A 670 -59.80 -17.97 33.90
N ASP A 671 -61.02 -17.74 33.42
CA ASP A 671 -61.31 -16.60 32.53
C ASP A 671 -60.98 -15.24 33.18
N LEU A 672 -61.38 -15.07 34.44
CA LEU A 672 -61.02 -13.90 35.24
C LEU A 672 -59.50 -13.83 35.52
N GLY A 673 -58.85 -14.99 35.66
CA GLY A 673 -57.39 -15.09 35.80
C GLY A 673 -56.62 -14.71 34.54
N ALA A 674 -57.11 -15.07 33.36
CA ALA A 674 -56.52 -14.71 32.07
C ALA A 674 -56.60 -13.20 31.81
N LEU A 675 -57.72 -12.57 32.19
CA LEU A 675 -57.88 -11.11 32.18
C LEU A 675 -56.94 -10.42 33.17
N ARG A 676 -56.77 -11.01 34.37
CA ARG A 676 -55.83 -10.48 35.37
C ARG A 676 -54.38 -10.55 34.88
N LEU A 677 -53.99 -11.67 34.26
CA LEU A 677 -52.67 -11.84 33.66
C LEU A 677 -52.39 -10.76 32.59
N ASP A 678 -53.35 -10.47 31.70
CA ASP A 678 -53.21 -9.39 30.70
C ASP A 678 -52.98 -8.04 31.38
N LYS A 679 -53.76 -7.72 32.43
CA LYS A 679 -53.62 -6.49 33.20
C LYS A 679 -52.25 -6.38 33.88
N ASP A 680 -51.77 -7.46 34.51
CA ASP A 680 -50.48 -7.49 35.20
C ASP A 680 -49.31 -7.38 34.21
N LEU A 681 -49.35 -8.08 33.07
CA LEU A 681 -48.33 -8.00 32.02
C LEU A 681 -48.24 -6.59 31.42
N ARG A 682 -49.39 -5.98 31.06
CA ARG A 682 -49.43 -4.60 30.56
C ARG A 682 -48.96 -3.60 31.60
N GLY A 683 -49.31 -3.81 32.88
CA GLY A 683 -48.89 -2.95 33.98
C GLY A 683 -47.37 -2.95 34.19
N VAL A 684 -46.74 -4.13 34.19
CA VAL A 684 -45.27 -4.23 34.30
C VAL A 684 -44.58 -3.72 33.04
N GLN A 685 -45.12 -4.01 31.86
CA GLN A 685 -44.58 -3.48 30.61
C GLN A 685 -44.63 -1.94 30.59
N ALA A 686 -45.74 -1.33 30.99
CA ALA A 686 -45.88 0.11 31.09
C ALA A 686 -44.89 0.73 32.08
N MET A 687 -44.69 0.09 33.25
CA MET A 687 -43.69 0.48 34.22
C MET A 687 -42.27 0.51 33.65
N LEU A 688 -41.87 -0.54 32.91
CA LEU A 688 -40.53 -0.61 32.34
C LEU A 688 -40.35 0.37 31.17
N VAL A 689 -41.38 0.55 30.33
CA VAL A 689 -41.38 1.53 29.22
C VAL A 689 -41.27 2.97 29.72
N GLU A 690 -41.81 3.27 30.91
CA GLU A 690 -41.66 4.58 31.56
C GLU A 690 -40.20 4.92 31.90
N GLN A 691 -39.39 3.90 32.21
CA GLN A 691 -37.97 4.06 32.55
C GLN A 691 -37.08 4.09 31.30
N LEU A 692 -37.32 3.18 30.35
CA LEU A 692 -36.64 3.13 29.07
C LEU A 692 -37.62 2.66 27.96
N PRO A 693 -37.98 3.53 27.00
CA PRO A 693 -39.08 3.23 26.08
C PRO A 693 -38.74 2.19 25.01
N TRP A 694 -37.45 1.99 24.71
CA TRP A 694 -37.01 1.15 23.60
C TRP A 694 -36.64 -0.27 24.05
N GLY A 695 -36.97 -1.27 23.22
CA GLY A 695 -36.54 -2.67 23.40
C GLY A 695 -37.29 -3.48 24.47
N VAL A 696 -38.18 -2.86 25.27
CA VAL A 696 -39.01 -3.57 26.27
C VAL A 696 -40.14 -4.37 25.60
N ARG A 697 -40.81 -3.78 24.60
CA ARG A 697 -41.99 -4.40 23.96
C ARG A 697 -41.68 -5.76 23.35
N ASP A 698 -40.57 -5.85 22.63
CA ASP A 698 -40.17 -7.09 21.94
C ASP A 698 -39.84 -8.22 22.93
N ARG A 699 -39.27 -7.90 24.11
CA ARG A 699 -38.98 -8.88 25.16
C ARG A 699 -40.25 -9.45 25.78
N PHE A 700 -41.29 -8.64 25.92
CA PHE A 700 -42.60 -9.07 26.44
C PHE A 700 -43.46 -9.79 25.40
N LEU A 701 -43.08 -9.81 24.11
CA LEU A 701 -43.94 -10.29 23.03
C LEU A 701 -44.44 -11.73 23.25
N ARG A 702 -43.57 -12.65 23.69
CA ARG A 702 -43.96 -14.04 23.98
C ARG A 702 -44.97 -14.11 25.14
N LEU A 703 -44.75 -13.36 26.23
CA LEU A 703 -45.70 -13.27 27.35
C LEU A 703 -47.05 -12.69 26.91
N MET A 704 -47.03 -11.64 26.09
CA MET A 704 -48.26 -11.04 25.54
C MET A 704 -49.02 -12.02 24.62
N GLN A 705 -48.31 -12.82 23.83
CA GLN A 705 -48.91 -13.88 23.02
C GLN A 705 -49.50 -15.00 23.88
N THR A 706 -48.83 -15.40 24.97
CA THR A 706 -49.37 -16.35 25.95
C THR A 706 -50.68 -15.82 26.55
N SER A 707 -50.71 -14.55 26.95
CA SER A 707 -51.92 -13.90 27.45
C SER A 707 -53.02 -13.82 26.39
N TYR A 708 -52.68 -13.54 25.13
CA TYR A 708 -53.62 -13.56 24.01
C TYR A 708 -54.28 -14.94 23.85
N VAL A 709 -53.49 -16.01 23.82
CA VAL A 709 -53.99 -17.40 23.71
C VAL A 709 -54.93 -17.77 24.85
N LEU A 710 -54.59 -17.38 26.08
CA LEU A 710 -55.41 -17.65 27.26
C LEU A 710 -56.75 -16.89 27.28
N ASN A 711 -56.83 -15.75 26.58
CA ASN A 711 -58.04 -14.92 26.48
C ASN A 711 -58.86 -15.16 25.20
N MET A 712 -58.51 -16.14 24.35
CA MET A 712 -59.34 -16.52 23.20
C MET A 712 -60.61 -17.22 23.67
N ASP A 713 -61.79 -16.88 23.16
CA ASP A 713 -63.06 -17.48 23.59
C ASP A 713 -63.17 -18.97 23.20
N GLU A 714 -63.80 -19.80 24.05
CA GLU A 714 -64.00 -21.24 23.77
C GLU A 714 -65.00 -21.49 22.63
N ASP A 715 -65.90 -20.54 22.37
CA ASP A 715 -66.98 -20.65 21.39
C ASP A 715 -66.53 -20.28 19.96
N ASP A 716 -65.48 -19.46 19.79
CA ASP A 716 -64.96 -19.08 18.46
C ASP A 716 -64.33 -20.27 17.71
N VAL A 717 -63.89 -21.30 18.46
CA VAL A 717 -63.27 -22.53 17.92
C VAL A 717 -64.30 -23.52 17.37
N ARG A 718 -65.53 -23.50 17.91
CA ARG A 718 -66.55 -24.51 17.56
C ARG A 718 -67.22 -24.27 16.21
N TYR A 719 -67.20 -23.04 15.68
CA TYR A 719 -67.93 -22.71 14.45
C TYR A 719 -67.17 -23.02 13.15
N ALA A 720 -65.90 -23.42 13.20
CA ALA A 720 -65.13 -23.87 12.02
C ALA A 720 -65.22 -25.39 11.77
N CYS A 721 -65.73 -26.17 12.72
CA CYS A 721 -65.71 -27.63 12.69
C CYS A 721 -67.01 -28.20 12.11
N THR A 722 -67.23 -28.03 10.80
CA THR A 722 -68.24 -28.83 10.07
C THR A 722 -67.68 -30.04 9.35
N ASP A 723 -66.36 -30.20 9.26
CA ASP A 723 -65.75 -31.36 8.61
C ASP A 723 -64.90 -32.20 9.58
N LEU A 724 -65.36 -33.44 9.77
CA LEU A 724 -64.75 -34.51 10.54
C LEU A 724 -63.37 -34.88 9.97
N GLN A 725 -62.30 -34.27 10.47
CA GLN A 725 -60.93 -34.83 10.63
C GLN A 725 -59.89 -33.72 10.83
N MET A 726 -59.88 -33.06 12.00
CA MET A 726 -58.70 -32.33 12.47
C MET A 726 -58.84 -32.03 13.96
N GLU A 727 -58.73 -33.06 14.80
CA GLU A 727 -58.40 -32.82 16.20
C GLU A 727 -56.96 -32.30 16.24
N THR A 728 -56.74 -31.10 16.81
CA THR A 728 -55.46 -30.51 17.24
C THR A 728 -54.73 -29.44 16.36
N SER A 729 -55.41 -28.38 15.84
CA SER A 729 -54.68 -27.18 15.34
C SER A 729 -55.45 -25.82 15.32
N ASP A 730 -56.57 -25.66 16.02
CA ASP A 730 -57.44 -24.49 15.75
C ASP A 730 -56.90 -23.13 16.23
N ALA A 731 -56.31 -23.03 17.44
CA ALA A 731 -55.92 -21.73 18.02
C ALA A 731 -54.79 -21.01 17.28
N TYR A 732 -53.82 -21.79 16.80
CA TYR A 732 -52.62 -21.27 16.14
C TYR A 732 -52.96 -20.73 14.75
N GLU A 733 -53.79 -21.46 14.00
CA GLU A 733 -54.29 -21.09 12.68
C GLU A 733 -55.27 -19.90 12.74
N GLU A 734 -56.12 -19.86 13.76
CA GLU A 734 -57.01 -18.72 14.02
C GLU A 734 -56.24 -17.44 14.34
N GLY A 735 -55.19 -17.51 15.17
CA GLY A 735 -54.31 -16.37 15.39
C GLY A 735 -53.57 -15.91 14.12
N LEU A 736 -53.16 -16.84 13.25
CA LEU A 736 -52.60 -16.52 11.93
C LEU A 736 -53.63 -15.79 11.05
N ALA A 737 -54.87 -16.25 11.04
CA ALA A 737 -55.97 -15.61 10.31
C ALA A 737 -56.30 -14.21 10.87
N ALA A 738 -56.14 -14.01 12.18
CA ALA A 738 -56.26 -12.70 12.84
C ALA A 738 -55.03 -11.79 12.65
N GLY A 739 -54.00 -12.23 11.92
CA GLY A 739 -52.81 -11.44 11.60
C GLY A 739 -51.72 -11.45 12.68
N VAL A 740 -51.76 -12.38 13.63
CA VAL A 740 -50.74 -12.52 14.69
C VAL A 740 -49.44 -13.07 14.11
N SER A 741 -48.34 -12.34 14.27
CA SER A 741 -47.00 -12.82 13.95
C SER A 741 -46.42 -13.62 15.14
N TRP A 742 -46.68 -14.93 15.16
CA TRP A 742 -46.29 -15.80 16.28
C TRP A 742 -44.77 -15.86 16.52
N LYS A 743 -44.39 -15.75 17.81
CA LYS A 743 -43.09 -16.14 18.35
C LYS A 743 -43.15 -17.46 19.09
N LEU A 744 -44.35 -17.95 19.37
CA LEU A 744 -44.64 -19.26 19.95
C LEU A 744 -44.79 -20.31 18.84
N THR A 745 -44.42 -21.55 19.11
CA THR A 745 -44.72 -22.67 18.20
C THR A 745 -46.16 -23.15 18.36
N ALA A 746 -46.70 -23.88 17.37
CA ALA A 746 -48.04 -24.46 17.46
C ALA A 746 -48.19 -25.38 18.68
N THR A 747 -47.15 -26.13 19.06
CA THR A 747 -47.15 -26.98 20.25
C THR A 747 -47.18 -26.16 21.54
N GLU A 748 -46.40 -25.07 21.62
CA GLU A 748 -46.42 -24.16 22.78
C GLU A 748 -47.81 -23.54 22.97
N VAL A 749 -48.49 -23.14 21.87
CA VAL A 749 -49.85 -22.59 21.92
C VAL A 749 -50.85 -23.62 22.45
N GLN A 750 -50.75 -24.88 22.02
CA GLN A 750 -51.62 -25.95 22.53
C GLN A 750 -51.37 -26.22 24.02
N GLU A 751 -50.11 -26.28 24.45
CA GLU A 751 -49.74 -26.46 25.86
C GLU A 751 -50.29 -25.31 26.72
N ILE A 752 -50.17 -24.07 26.26
CA ILE A 752 -50.72 -22.89 26.96
C ILE A 752 -52.25 -23.01 27.08
N ARG A 753 -52.95 -23.38 26.00
CA ARG A 753 -54.40 -23.58 26.04
C ARG A 753 -54.82 -24.66 27.02
N SER A 754 -54.08 -25.76 27.10
CA SER A 754 -54.40 -26.87 28.00
C SER A 754 -54.36 -26.50 29.50
N ARG A 755 -53.81 -25.32 29.84
CA ARG A 755 -53.76 -24.80 31.21
C ARG A 755 -54.98 -23.98 31.62
N ARG A 756 -55.91 -23.71 30.70
CA ARG A 756 -57.18 -23.06 31.02
C ARG A 756 -58.12 -24.08 31.67
N ILE A 757 -58.78 -23.70 32.76
CA ILE A 757 -59.76 -24.50 33.48
C ILE A 757 -61.09 -23.76 33.45
N SER A 758 -62.13 -24.42 32.97
CA SER A 758 -63.50 -23.92 33.14
C SER A 758 -63.98 -24.23 34.56
N ILE A 759 -64.30 -23.18 35.31
CA ILE A 759 -65.00 -23.35 36.59
C ILE A 759 -66.49 -23.51 36.24
N ALA A 760 -67.03 -24.68 36.56
CA ALA A 760 -68.47 -24.98 36.43
C ALA A 760 -69.32 -24.23 37.46
#